data_AF-A0AB38PNY4-F1
#
_entry.id   AF-A0AB38PNY4-F1
#
_cell.length_a   1.000
_cell.length_b   1.000
_cell.length_c   1.000
_cell.angle_alpha   90.00
_cell.angle_beta   90.00
_cell.angle_gamma   90.00
#
_symmetry.space_group_name_H-M   'P 1'
#
loop_
_entity.id
_entity.type
_entity.pdbx_description
1 polymer ?
#
loop_
_entity_poly.entity_id
_entity_poly.type
_entity_poly.pdbx_seq_one_letter_code
_entity_poly.pdbx_strand_id
1 'polypeptide(L)'
;MRKWTYLVAALLVGGATTTFTGCIDNDEPAGIEQLRGAKAEFIKAKAAFETVLTEIQRVKIEREQVSLESDKVNLELKKVALEKEQASAAWVKDSLQARQDTLAASLKEQLLAIQKKEADTNADLQESLAALEVAMVTAKDEAFGEAIKDVKEALAGITEGELHTYGALDYLKDSNARLLKAKSDLLDFLSDNKYLEDKLNAGIDEAKAALATQEKVLEDMKTFAATPTSEWNTKLAEISKQIAAVNADVVAKSEAIAKQTAEIQPVLADIERENAKLDTKDKSFTIPVVDAALQNDLAGFVKESNVLTSDEFNKVFKQDGATGEYTMIADLNLSGLSLNNYYEATSVVSYIRSAYSSSSSQNVGYIQLFNNAYERVFSYRNNSSIQPTDAEIAKAKGELARMAIDKADKYAIFQKDSTAWMDSYLAYMTALTNYKNYQQTTTWDAIAAKVNTYKALAPAEQTKDKANALLADLKAYGQLRDAVDGATGKIYNVDNKEIRLYNVTIVDDSETPTGNQVTLSNFNSTIQSNAAWILGSQQLATSFYNSTLSDFDGAIQRLILASNTLFGKGGQLTDIIEPKKVGDKYYLPEDVEAGNHTCSYYLYTTAMKDVAIFTNIEKWIALDNSLTADLEKFDDAKKTIADNVATLQAGIADKQDAIWKAELERQLLDYNQSLSSDNPYSVSNSSACQIQALNSLMTTIQNAITNGGQVTYVTYDPVNHKFETVEGTIEKLISDQESKIATAKDAVATAEGKLEAYKTLGKDDKSRFESDLQTAITNAEQEVAFMQAEVDRLNATLKKLLDAYAAE
;
A
#
# COMPACT_ATOMS: atom_id res chain seq x y z
N MET A 1 17.11 -5.77 -2.46
CA MET A 1 18.42 -6.33 -2.86
C MET A 1 18.68 -6.01 -4.34
N ARG A 2 19.95 -5.71 -4.65
CA ARG A 2 20.58 -5.37 -5.96
C ARG A 2 20.43 -3.92 -6.45
N LYS A 3 21.19 -3.02 -5.78
CA LYS A 3 21.60 -1.71 -6.30
C LYS A 3 23.05 -1.81 -6.82
N TRP A 4 23.18 -1.79 -8.15
CA TRP A 4 24.09 -0.96 -8.95
C TRP A 4 25.51 -0.74 -8.40
N THR A 5 26.42 -1.64 -8.77
CA THR A 5 27.86 -1.39 -8.91
C THR A 5 28.16 -1.22 -10.41
N TYR A 6 29.23 -0.49 -10.75
CA TYR A 6 29.80 -0.24 -12.10
C TYR A 6 29.47 1.10 -12.77
N LEU A 7 30.18 2.15 -12.35
CA LEU A 7 30.63 3.20 -13.26
C LEU A 7 31.94 3.85 -12.77
N VAL A 8 32.96 3.02 -12.52
CA VAL A 8 34.38 3.43 -12.40
C VAL A 8 35.25 2.36 -13.03
N ALA A 9 35.15 2.20 -14.35
CA ALA A 9 36.02 1.34 -15.14
C ALA A 9 35.92 1.74 -16.64
N ALA A 10 36.34 2.96 -16.98
CA ALA A 10 36.44 3.39 -18.38
C ALA A 10 37.44 4.55 -18.56
N LEU A 11 38.61 4.49 -17.92
CA LEU A 11 39.67 5.47 -18.17
C LEU A 11 41.07 4.90 -17.91
N LEU A 12 41.34 3.70 -18.39
CA LEU A 12 42.72 3.22 -18.57
C LEU A 12 42.76 1.96 -19.45
N VAL A 13 42.64 2.09 -20.77
CA VAL A 13 43.27 1.21 -21.79
C VAL A 13 43.07 1.88 -23.15
N GLY A 14 44.18 2.22 -23.84
CA GLY A 14 44.20 2.45 -25.28
C GLY A 14 45.04 3.64 -25.75
N GLY A 15 46.30 3.38 -26.12
CA GLY A 15 47.18 4.34 -26.81
C GLY A 15 48.68 4.07 -26.58
N ALA A 16 49.17 2.89 -26.95
CA ALA A 16 50.04 2.70 -28.12
C ALA A 16 51.54 2.96 -27.86
N THR A 17 52.30 1.88 -27.83
CA THR A 17 53.76 1.85 -28.01
C THR A 17 54.16 2.38 -29.39
N THR A 18 55.05 3.37 -29.44
CA THR A 18 56.02 3.53 -30.53
C THR A 18 57.39 3.83 -29.94
N THR A 19 58.30 2.87 -30.10
CA THR A 19 59.75 3.01 -29.96
C THR A 19 60.30 3.92 -31.05
N PHE A 20 60.93 5.03 -30.67
CA PHE A 20 62.00 5.65 -31.44
C PHE A 20 63.21 5.84 -30.53
N THR A 21 64.23 5.03 -30.78
CA THR A 21 65.60 5.22 -30.28
C THR A 21 66.27 6.31 -31.11
N GLY A 22 66.83 7.33 -30.45
CA GLY A 22 67.69 8.32 -31.10
C GLY A 22 67.94 9.53 -30.20
N CYS A 23 69.09 9.52 -29.54
CA CYS A 23 69.57 10.55 -28.62
C CYS A 23 69.46 11.98 -29.18
N ILE A 24 68.65 12.82 -28.53
CA ILE A 24 69.04 14.17 -28.16
C ILE A 24 68.64 14.31 -26.70
N ASP A 25 69.65 14.16 -25.86
CA ASP A 25 69.62 14.51 -24.45
C ASP A 25 69.49 16.04 -24.37
N ASN A 26 68.27 16.51 -24.15
CA ASN A 26 68.06 17.82 -23.55
C ASN A 26 67.56 17.53 -22.15
N ASP A 27 68.49 17.26 -21.23
CA ASP A 27 68.27 17.32 -19.80
C ASP A 27 67.34 18.50 -19.50
N GLU A 28 66.08 18.21 -19.19
CA GLU A 28 65.17 19.20 -18.63
C GLU A 28 65.83 19.74 -17.35
N PRO A 29 65.94 21.07 -17.18
CA PRO A 29 66.68 21.64 -16.06
C PRO A 29 66.13 21.10 -14.73
N ALA A 30 67.04 20.76 -13.81
CA ALA A 30 66.72 20.26 -12.48
C ALA A 30 65.68 21.15 -11.79
N GLY A 31 64.47 20.60 -11.56
CA GLY A 31 63.32 21.31 -10.99
C GLY A 31 61.99 21.05 -11.72
N ILE A 32 62.01 20.64 -12.99
CA ILE A 32 60.78 20.38 -13.78
C ILE A 32 60.00 19.13 -13.31
N GLU A 33 60.70 18.07 -12.88
CA GLU A 33 60.03 16.87 -12.31
C GLU A 33 59.29 17.19 -10.99
N GLN A 34 59.87 18.03 -10.14
CA GLN A 34 59.24 18.46 -8.87
C GLN A 34 58.01 19.33 -9.13
N LEU A 35 58.07 20.23 -10.12
CA LEU A 35 56.93 21.05 -10.54
C LEU A 35 55.80 20.21 -11.16
N ARG A 36 56.12 19.19 -11.97
CA ARG A 36 55.14 18.23 -12.48
C ARG A 36 54.49 17.40 -11.37
N GLY A 37 55.26 16.98 -10.37
CA GLY A 37 54.77 16.28 -9.18
C GLY A 37 53.81 17.15 -8.35
N ALA A 38 54.22 18.37 -8.02
CA ALA A 38 53.40 19.34 -7.29
C ALA A 38 52.08 19.66 -8.03
N LYS A 39 52.14 19.85 -9.36
CA LYS A 39 50.94 20.08 -10.18
C LYS A 39 49.99 18.87 -10.19
N ALA A 40 50.52 17.65 -10.18
CA ALA A 40 49.69 16.44 -10.10
C ALA A 40 49.01 16.28 -8.72
N GLU A 41 49.73 16.59 -7.64
CA GLU A 41 49.16 16.60 -6.28
C GLU A 41 48.09 17.68 -6.11
N PHE A 42 48.30 18.88 -6.65
CA PHE A 42 47.30 19.95 -6.68
C PHE A 42 46.03 19.55 -7.43
N ILE A 43 46.15 18.98 -8.64
CA ILE A 43 44.98 18.52 -9.43
C ILE A 43 44.20 17.45 -8.65
N LYS A 44 44.89 16.56 -7.95
CA LYS A 44 44.24 15.53 -7.11
C LYS A 44 43.50 16.15 -5.91
N ALA A 45 44.11 17.10 -5.21
CA ALA A 45 43.48 17.81 -4.10
C ALA A 45 42.25 18.61 -4.56
N LYS A 46 42.34 19.29 -5.72
CA LYS A 46 41.21 19.98 -6.34
C LYS A 46 40.06 19.04 -6.70
N ALA A 47 40.36 17.87 -7.29
CA ALA A 47 39.34 16.87 -7.62
C ALA A 47 38.64 16.31 -6.37
N ALA A 48 39.37 16.14 -5.26
CA ALA A 48 38.80 15.75 -3.98
C ALA A 48 37.82 16.82 -3.44
N PHE A 49 38.23 18.09 -3.47
CA PHE A 49 37.36 19.23 -3.12
C PHE A 49 36.07 19.27 -3.97
N GLU A 50 36.17 19.15 -5.30
CA GLU A 50 34.98 19.13 -6.18
C GLU A 50 34.06 17.92 -5.93
N THR A 51 34.62 16.80 -5.50
CA THR A 51 33.85 15.60 -5.12
C THR A 51 33.04 15.89 -3.86
N VAL A 52 33.64 16.51 -2.85
CA VAL A 52 32.94 16.89 -1.62
C VAL A 52 31.84 17.92 -1.91
N LEU A 53 32.07 18.90 -2.78
CA LEU A 53 31.02 19.86 -3.19
C LEU A 53 29.80 19.17 -3.82
N THR A 54 30.02 18.10 -4.58
CA THR A 54 28.94 17.30 -5.17
C THR A 54 28.15 16.56 -4.09
N GLU A 55 28.86 16.01 -3.09
CA GLU A 55 28.23 15.35 -1.94
C GLU A 55 27.40 16.31 -1.10
N ILE A 56 27.89 17.53 -0.84
CA ILE A 56 27.14 18.60 -0.15
C ILE A 56 25.81 18.87 -0.87
N GLN A 57 25.81 18.93 -2.20
CA GLN A 57 24.58 19.13 -2.96
C GLN A 57 23.61 17.95 -2.81
N ARG A 58 24.12 16.71 -2.70
CA ARG A 58 23.30 15.53 -2.43
C ARG A 58 22.67 15.60 -1.03
N VAL A 59 23.45 15.96 -0.01
CA VAL A 59 22.96 16.11 1.37
C VAL A 59 21.89 17.19 1.47
N LYS A 60 22.03 18.31 0.75
CA LYS A 60 20.99 19.36 0.68
C LYS A 60 19.65 18.82 0.16
N ILE A 61 19.68 18.01 -0.90
CA ILE A 61 18.47 17.38 -1.46
C ILE A 61 17.83 16.43 -0.45
N GLU A 62 18.64 15.63 0.25
CA GLU A 62 18.15 14.72 1.30
C GLU A 62 17.54 15.50 2.48
N ARG A 63 18.13 16.64 2.87
CA ARG A 63 17.54 17.52 3.90
C ARG A 63 16.18 18.07 3.50
N GLU A 64 16.02 18.51 2.25
CA GLU A 64 14.71 18.95 1.74
C GLU A 64 13.67 17.82 1.79
N GLN A 65 14.07 16.58 1.47
CA GLN A 65 13.18 15.41 1.59
C GLN A 65 12.77 15.15 3.04
N VAL A 66 13.71 15.19 3.99
CA VAL A 66 13.41 15.04 5.42
C VAL A 66 12.53 16.18 5.93
N SER A 67 12.72 17.41 5.44
CA SER A 67 11.86 18.55 5.80
C SER A 67 10.41 18.34 5.34
N LEU A 68 10.20 17.83 4.12
CA LEU A 68 8.86 17.49 3.62
C LEU A 68 8.20 16.37 4.45
N GLU A 69 9.00 15.40 4.91
CA GLU A 69 8.49 14.34 5.79
C GLU A 69 8.15 14.88 7.19
N SER A 70 8.95 15.82 7.71
CA SER A 70 8.67 16.54 8.95
C SER A 70 7.31 17.22 8.92
N ASP A 71 6.95 17.88 7.82
CA ASP A 71 5.64 18.53 7.67
C ASP A 71 4.48 17.54 7.70
N LYS A 72 4.66 16.35 7.09
CA LYS A 72 3.65 15.29 7.11
C LYS A 72 3.46 14.71 8.51
N VAL A 73 4.56 14.42 9.21
CA VAL A 73 4.52 13.88 10.57
C VAL A 73 3.91 14.92 11.53
N ASN A 74 4.25 16.20 11.40
CA ASN A 74 3.62 17.28 12.18
C ASN A 74 2.10 17.31 11.98
N LEU A 75 1.64 17.15 10.73
CA LEU A 75 0.21 17.05 10.43
C LEU A 75 -0.41 15.80 11.03
N GLU A 76 0.29 14.66 11.00
CA GLU A 76 -0.18 13.40 11.58
C GLU A 76 -0.26 13.47 13.11
N LEU A 77 0.73 14.06 13.78
CA LEU A 77 0.70 14.30 15.23
C LEU A 77 -0.52 15.14 15.64
N LYS A 78 -0.85 16.18 14.87
CA LYS A 78 -2.07 16.98 15.10
C LYS A 78 -3.37 16.17 14.92
N LYS A 79 -3.41 15.26 13.93
CA LYS A 79 -4.56 14.36 13.73
C LYS A 79 -4.71 13.38 14.88
N VAL A 80 -3.62 12.75 15.30
CA VAL A 80 -3.61 11.79 16.42
C VAL A 80 -3.99 12.50 17.73
N ALA A 81 -3.55 13.74 17.94
CA ALA A 81 -3.98 14.56 19.09
C ALA A 81 -5.50 14.78 19.09
N LEU A 82 -6.09 15.12 17.94
CA LEU A 82 -7.54 15.29 17.79
C LEU A 82 -8.30 13.95 18.02
N GLU A 83 -7.80 12.85 17.47
CA GLU A 83 -8.35 11.50 17.71
C GLU A 83 -8.34 11.16 19.21
N LYS A 84 -7.27 11.55 19.92
CA LYS A 84 -7.10 11.33 21.36
C LYS A 84 -8.05 12.18 22.19
N GLU A 85 -8.32 13.42 21.79
CA GLU A 85 -9.34 14.27 22.42
C GLU A 85 -10.75 13.70 22.25
N GLN A 86 -11.04 13.14 21.07
CA GLN A 86 -12.34 12.53 20.74
C GLN A 86 -12.54 11.14 21.35
N ALA A 87 -11.46 10.46 21.71
CA ALA A 87 -11.51 9.14 22.34
C ALA A 87 -12.17 9.21 23.73
N SER A 88 -13.11 8.32 24.00
CA SER A 88 -13.78 8.20 25.31
C SER A 88 -13.14 7.14 26.21
N ALA A 89 -12.48 6.15 25.62
CA ALA A 89 -11.86 5.03 26.34
C ALA A 89 -10.39 5.32 26.66
N ALA A 90 -9.96 5.05 27.90
CA ALA A 90 -8.60 5.31 28.37
C ALA A 90 -7.53 4.59 27.53
N TRP A 91 -7.75 3.31 27.18
CA TRP A 91 -6.80 2.53 26.37
C TRP A 91 -6.61 3.07 24.95
N VAL A 92 -7.65 3.68 24.35
CA VAL A 92 -7.54 4.32 23.04
C VAL A 92 -6.65 5.56 23.17
N LYS A 93 -6.80 6.33 24.25
CA LYS A 93 -5.94 7.48 24.53
C LYS A 93 -4.48 7.06 24.75
N ASP A 94 -4.24 5.96 25.46
CA ASP A 94 -2.90 5.42 25.71
C ASP A 94 -2.25 4.90 24.41
N SER A 95 -3.02 4.20 23.57
CA SER A 95 -2.55 3.74 22.26
C SER A 95 -2.24 4.90 21.31
N LEU A 96 -3.08 5.93 21.29
CA LEU A 96 -2.85 7.14 20.51
C LEU A 96 -1.66 7.92 21.05
N GLN A 97 -1.44 7.97 22.37
CA GLN A 97 -0.24 8.53 22.97
C GLN A 97 1.02 7.77 22.52
N ALA A 98 1.01 6.44 22.57
CA ALA A 98 2.15 5.64 22.10
C ALA A 98 2.45 5.88 20.60
N ARG A 99 1.40 6.09 19.78
CA ARG A 99 1.56 6.49 18.37
C ARG A 99 2.15 7.89 18.23
N GLN A 100 1.73 8.87 19.04
CA GLN A 100 2.34 10.20 19.07
C GLN A 100 3.82 10.13 19.41
N ASP A 101 4.16 9.38 20.46
CA ASP A 101 5.54 9.20 20.93
C ASP A 101 6.41 8.54 19.83
N THR A 102 5.89 7.50 19.16
CA THR A 102 6.59 6.79 18.08
C THR A 102 6.83 7.68 16.87
N LEU A 103 5.81 8.44 16.43
CA LEU A 103 5.92 9.37 15.30
C LEU A 103 6.96 10.47 15.58
N ALA A 104 6.92 11.05 16.79
CA ALA A 104 7.88 12.07 17.20
C ALA A 104 9.31 11.50 17.29
N ALA A 105 9.49 10.33 17.90
CA ALA A 105 10.80 9.69 18.01
C ALA A 105 11.41 9.33 16.64
N SER A 106 10.62 8.72 15.74
CA SER A 106 11.10 8.33 14.41
C SER A 106 11.54 9.53 13.57
N LEU A 107 10.79 10.65 13.64
CA LEU A 107 11.20 11.85 12.93
C LEU A 107 12.46 12.49 13.53
N LYS A 108 12.60 12.49 14.86
CA LYS A 108 13.83 12.99 15.50
C LYS A 108 15.06 12.19 15.09
N GLU A 109 14.94 10.87 14.97
CA GLU A 109 16.02 10.01 14.48
C GLU A 109 16.41 10.38 13.03
N GLN A 110 15.43 10.60 12.16
CA GLN A 110 15.68 11.03 10.78
C GLN A 110 16.35 12.42 10.71
N LEU A 111 15.89 13.36 11.54
CA LEU A 111 16.47 14.70 11.63
C LEU A 111 17.91 14.67 12.18
N LEU A 112 18.20 13.81 13.15
CA LEU A 112 19.54 13.62 13.70
C LEU A 112 20.47 12.96 12.66
N ALA A 113 19.96 11.97 11.92
CA ALA A 113 20.73 11.28 10.88
C ALA A 113 21.16 12.23 9.77
N ILE A 114 20.27 13.12 9.31
CA ILE A 114 20.64 14.12 8.28
C ILE A 114 21.61 15.17 8.84
N GLN A 115 21.43 15.62 10.09
CA GLN A 115 22.37 16.54 10.73
C GLN A 115 23.77 15.94 10.84
N LYS A 116 23.86 14.65 11.22
CA LYS A 116 25.13 13.93 11.25
C LYS A 116 25.77 13.88 9.87
N LYS A 117 24.99 13.59 8.82
CA LYS A 117 25.48 13.58 7.45
C LYS A 117 25.99 14.95 7.01
N GLU A 118 25.30 16.04 7.37
CA GLU A 118 25.77 17.41 7.13
C GLU A 118 27.09 17.69 7.84
N ALA A 119 27.20 17.29 9.12
CA ALA A 119 28.43 17.48 9.89
C ALA A 119 29.61 16.68 9.31
N ASP A 120 29.40 15.41 8.96
CA ASP A 120 30.41 14.55 8.34
C ASP A 120 30.88 15.13 7.00
N THR A 121 29.94 15.60 6.16
CA THR A 121 30.28 16.18 4.86
C THR A 121 31.01 17.54 5.00
N ASN A 122 30.68 18.33 6.03
CA ASN A 122 31.40 19.56 6.33
C ASN A 122 32.83 19.27 6.84
N ALA A 123 33.03 18.18 7.58
CA ALA A 123 34.36 17.73 8.00
C ALA A 123 35.19 17.26 6.80
N ASP A 124 34.61 16.49 5.88
CA ASP A 124 35.25 16.11 4.62
C ASP A 124 35.66 17.35 3.80
N LEU A 125 34.86 18.40 3.84
CA LEU A 125 35.18 19.67 3.19
C LEU A 125 36.41 20.32 3.84
N GLN A 126 36.44 20.43 5.18
CA GLN A 126 37.62 20.93 5.91
C GLN A 126 38.89 20.11 5.60
N GLU A 127 38.80 18.78 5.54
CA GLU A 127 39.93 17.92 5.17
C GLU A 127 40.42 18.20 3.74
N SER A 128 39.50 18.35 2.79
CA SER A 128 39.85 18.66 1.40
C SER A 128 40.53 20.04 1.26
N LEU A 129 40.14 21.02 2.09
CA LEU A 129 40.74 22.35 2.12
C LEU A 129 42.15 22.34 2.70
N ALA A 130 42.41 21.52 3.74
CA ALA A 130 43.75 21.32 4.28
C ALA A 130 44.67 20.63 3.26
N ALA A 131 44.17 19.62 2.54
CA ALA A 131 44.93 18.96 1.48
C ALA A 131 45.27 19.91 0.32
N LEU A 132 44.36 20.83 -0.03
CA LEU A 132 44.60 21.89 -1.01
C LEU A 132 45.73 22.83 -0.58
N GLU A 133 45.75 23.26 0.69
CA GLU A 133 46.80 24.14 1.22
C GLU A 133 48.18 23.49 1.14
N VAL A 134 48.31 22.23 1.54
CA VAL A 134 49.58 21.48 1.44
C VAL A 134 50.06 21.39 -0.02
N ALA A 135 49.13 21.13 -0.94
CA ALA A 135 49.45 21.02 -2.37
C ALA A 135 49.80 22.37 -3.02
N MET A 136 49.43 23.49 -2.41
CA MET A 136 49.73 24.83 -2.91
C MET A 136 51.06 25.40 -2.41
N VAL A 137 51.51 25.02 -1.20
CA VAL A 137 52.82 25.44 -0.67
C VAL A 137 53.99 25.03 -1.58
N THR A 138 53.80 23.98 -2.39
CA THR A 138 54.79 23.45 -3.33
C THR A 138 54.78 24.13 -4.71
N ALA A 139 53.79 24.98 -5.02
CA ALA A 139 53.62 25.60 -6.33
C ALA A 139 53.66 27.16 -6.23
N LYS A 140 54.80 27.74 -6.61
CA LYS A 140 55.20 29.14 -6.35
C LYS A 140 54.48 30.18 -7.21
N ASP A 141 53.28 30.61 -6.82
CA ASP A 141 52.71 31.88 -7.27
C ASP A 141 52.13 32.69 -6.08
N GLU A 142 52.79 33.79 -5.72
CA GLU A 142 52.55 34.51 -4.45
C GLU A 142 51.19 35.22 -4.40
N ALA A 143 50.69 35.74 -5.54
CA ALA A 143 49.45 36.54 -5.55
C ALA A 143 48.17 35.69 -5.54
N PHE A 144 48.15 34.54 -6.24
CA PHE A 144 47.03 33.60 -6.19
C PHE A 144 46.99 32.83 -4.86
N GLY A 145 48.16 32.54 -4.28
CA GLY A 145 48.27 31.87 -2.98
C GLY A 145 47.60 32.66 -1.85
N GLU A 146 47.79 33.98 -1.81
CA GLU A 146 47.23 34.86 -0.77
C GLU A 146 45.69 34.95 -0.89
N ALA A 147 45.15 35.18 -2.09
CA ALA A 147 43.71 35.24 -2.30
C ALA A 147 42.98 33.90 -2.02
N ILE A 148 43.64 32.76 -2.30
CA ILE A 148 43.10 31.44 -1.99
C ILE A 148 43.13 31.18 -0.48
N LYS A 149 44.21 31.58 0.20
CA LYS A 149 44.35 31.48 1.66
C LYS A 149 43.24 32.25 2.37
N ASP A 150 42.99 33.50 1.99
CA ASP A 150 41.94 34.33 2.61
C ASP A 150 40.55 33.70 2.49
N VAL A 151 40.20 33.16 1.31
CA VAL A 151 38.90 32.50 1.09
C VAL A 151 38.80 31.18 1.87
N LYS A 152 39.91 30.43 1.99
CA LYS A 152 39.99 29.19 2.77
C LYS A 152 39.77 29.48 4.26
N GLU A 153 40.44 30.50 4.79
CA GLU A 153 40.33 30.91 6.19
C GLU A 153 38.93 31.44 6.52
N ALA A 154 38.30 32.21 5.61
CA ALA A 154 36.90 32.62 5.80
C ALA A 154 35.92 31.43 5.79
N LEU A 155 36.20 30.41 4.97
CA LEU A 155 35.34 29.23 4.83
C LEU A 155 35.48 28.25 6.00
N ALA A 156 36.72 27.88 6.32
CA ALA A 156 37.05 26.80 7.26
C ALA A 156 37.65 27.28 8.58
N GLY A 157 37.97 28.56 8.72
CA GLY A 157 38.70 29.07 9.88
C GLY A 157 40.22 28.86 9.78
N ILE A 158 40.95 29.32 10.80
CA ILE A 158 42.40 29.18 10.93
C ILE A 158 42.70 28.06 11.91
N THR A 159 43.49 27.07 11.49
CA THR A 159 43.93 25.95 12.33
C THR A 159 45.46 25.90 12.41
N GLU A 160 46.03 25.97 13.62
CA GLU A 160 47.49 25.88 13.85
C GLU A 160 47.78 24.95 15.05
N GLY A 161 48.24 23.72 14.80
CA GLY A 161 48.39 22.71 15.86
C GLY A 161 47.03 22.19 16.37
N GLU A 162 46.80 22.19 17.70
CA GLU A 162 45.51 21.80 18.33
C GLU A 162 44.48 22.95 18.39
N LEU A 163 44.77 24.07 17.71
CA LEU A 163 44.12 25.35 17.92
C LEU A 163 43.37 25.79 16.66
N HIS A 164 42.13 26.24 16.82
CA HIS A 164 41.18 26.51 15.73
C HIS A 164 40.36 27.78 15.98
N THR A 165 40.22 28.63 14.96
CA THR A 165 39.28 29.75 14.92
C THR A 165 38.10 29.42 14.01
N TYR A 166 36.91 29.96 14.29
CA TYR A 166 35.68 29.61 13.58
C TYR A 166 35.59 30.23 12.19
N GLY A 167 35.25 29.43 11.18
CA GLY A 167 34.90 29.86 9.82
C GLY A 167 33.41 29.66 9.49
N ALA A 168 32.99 29.99 8.27
CA ALA A 168 31.60 29.88 7.83
C ALA A 168 30.99 28.47 8.00
N LEU A 169 31.81 27.41 7.87
CA LEU A 169 31.37 26.02 8.08
C LEU A 169 30.98 25.73 9.53
N ASP A 170 31.67 26.32 10.51
CA ASP A 170 31.34 26.14 11.93
C ASP A 170 30.03 26.84 12.28
N TYR A 171 29.82 28.06 11.74
CA TYR A 171 28.56 28.78 11.90
C TYR A 171 27.38 28.07 11.24
N LEU A 172 27.58 27.44 10.07
CA LEU A 172 26.55 26.62 9.43
C LEU A 172 26.21 25.40 10.29
N LYS A 173 27.22 24.71 10.84
CA LYS A 173 27.04 23.56 11.74
C LYS A 173 26.22 23.95 12.98
N ASP A 174 26.57 25.07 13.62
CA ASP A 174 25.84 25.58 14.79
C ASP A 174 24.41 25.99 14.44
N SER A 175 24.19 26.62 13.28
CA SER A 175 22.85 27.01 12.82
C SER A 175 21.97 25.78 12.54
N ASN A 176 22.53 24.73 11.95
CA ASN A 176 21.85 23.45 11.75
C ASN A 176 21.48 22.78 13.09
N ALA A 177 22.36 22.86 14.09
CA ALA A 177 22.06 22.36 15.43
C ALA A 177 20.92 23.13 16.11
N ARG A 178 20.88 24.47 15.97
CA ARG A 178 19.75 25.30 16.43
C ARG A 178 18.44 24.94 15.72
N LEU A 179 18.48 24.71 14.41
CA LEU A 179 17.30 24.29 13.64
C LEU A 179 16.78 22.93 14.12
N LEU A 180 17.67 21.95 14.32
CA LEU A 180 17.29 20.64 14.85
C LEU A 180 16.63 20.78 16.22
N LYS A 181 17.21 21.58 17.11
CA LYS A 181 16.66 21.83 18.45
C LYS A 181 15.27 22.45 18.36
N ALA A 182 15.08 23.48 17.52
CA ALA A 182 13.77 24.10 17.33
C ALA A 182 12.71 23.11 16.78
N LYS A 183 13.08 22.23 15.84
CA LYS A 183 12.20 21.17 15.33
C LYS A 183 11.90 20.12 16.40
N SER A 184 12.89 19.75 17.22
CA SER A 184 12.72 18.81 18.34
C SER A 184 11.79 19.38 19.42
N ASP A 185 11.92 20.67 19.76
CA ASP A 185 11.08 21.36 20.74
C ASP A 185 9.60 21.37 20.28
N LEU A 186 9.34 21.64 18.99
CA LEU A 186 7.99 21.53 18.42
C LEU A 186 7.46 20.09 18.50
N LEU A 187 8.28 19.09 18.19
CA LEU A 187 7.87 17.68 18.26
C LEU A 187 7.55 17.25 19.68
N ASP A 188 8.35 17.65 20.66
CA ASP A 188 8.09 17.38 22.08
C ASP A 188 6.78 18.01 22.55
N PHE A 189 6.48 19.22 22.09
CA PHE A 189 5.23 19.89 22.40
C PHE A 189 4.03 19.19 21.74
N LEU A 190 4.11 18.88 20.44
CA LEU A 190 3.03 18.22 19.69
C LEU A 190 2.76 16.78 20.16
N SER A 191 3.76 16.09 20.72
CA SER A 191 3.61 14.75 21.28
C SER A 191 3.13 14.72 22.72
N ASP A 192 2.85 15.88 23.35
CA ASP A 192 2.60 15.99 24.80
C ASP A 192 3.72 15.30 25.63
N ASN A 193 5.00 15.49 25.26
CA ASN A 193 6.12 14.81 25.93
C ASN A 193 6.15 15.14 27.43
N LYS A 194 6.04 14.11 28.28
CA LYS A 194 6.02 14.27 29.75
C LYS A 194 7.30 14.90 30.33
N TYR A 195 8.41 14.84 29.60
CA TYR A 195 9.70 15.40 30.01
C TYR A 195 9.94 16.81 29.44
N LEU A 196 8.97 17.43 28.76
CA LEU A 196 9.16 18.75 28.14
C LEU A 196 9.57 19.83 29.16
N GLU A 197 9.03 19.79 30.38
CA GLU A 197 9.45 20.73 31.44
C GLU A 197 10.92 20.53 31.83
N ASP A 198 11.35 19.27 31.99
CA ASP A 198 12.75 18.94 32.30
C ASP A 198 13.70 19.36 31.17
N LYS A 199 13.27 19.25 29.91
CA LYS A 199 14.02 19.74 28.75
C LYS A 199 14.17 21.24 28.72
N LEU A 200 13.11 21.97 29.02
CA LEU A 200 13.15 23.43 29.09
C LEU A 200 14.09 23.88 30.22
N ASN A 201 14.08 23.19 31.37
CA ASN A 201 15.05 23.40 32.44
C ASN A 201 16.49 23.10 31.99
N ALA A 202 16.72 21.98 31.30
CA ALA A 202 18.04 21.65 30.76
C ALA A 202 18.54 22.69 29.75
N GLY A 203 17.64 23.30 28.96
CA GLY A 203 17.98 24.42 28.07
C GLY A 203 18.37 25.70 28.82
N ILE A 204 17.78 25.95 30.00
CA ILE A 204 18.20 27.04 30.89
C ILE A 204 19.59 26.75 31.44
N ASP A 205 19.86 25.52 31.86
CA ASP A 205 21.16 25.08 32.37
C ASP A 205 22.25 25.19 31.29
N GLU A 206 21.95 24.78 30.05
CA GLU A 206 22.79 25.00 28.86
C GLU A 206 23.11 26.49 28.68
N ALA A 207 22.10 27.36 28.66
CA ALA A 207 22.29 28.80 28.46
C ALA A 207 23.12 29.44 29.58
N LYS A 208 22.91 29.01 30.84
CA LYS A 208 23.69 29.49 32.00
C LYS A 208 25.13 28.99 31.96
N ALA A 209 25.37 27.74 31.57
CA ALA A 209 26.70 27.19 31.39
C ALA A 209 27.46 27.91 30.26
N ALA A 210 26.78 28.21 29.15
CA ALA A 210 27.32 29.00 28.05
C ALA A 210 27.73 30.41 28.52
N LEU A 211 26.84 31.12 29.24
CA LEU A 211 27.13 32.44 29.80
C LEU A 211 28.36 32.41 30.73
N ALA A 212 28.41 31.46 31.66
CA ALA A 212 29.54 31.32 32.58
C ALA A 212 30.87 31.08 31.84
N THR A 213 30.83 30.28 30.76
CA THR A 213 31.99 30.04 29.89
C THR A 213 32.46 31.34 29.22
N GLN A 214 31.54 32.13 28.66
CA GLN A 214 31.88 33.40 28.00
C GLN A 214 32.40 34.45 28.99
N GLU A 215 31.86 34.50 30.22
CA GLU A 215 32.33 35.39 31.29
C GLU A 215 33.76 35.03 31.73
N LYS A 216 34.08 33.74 31.82
CA LYS A 216 35.44 33.27 32.12
C LYS A 216 36.44 33.63 31.01
N VAL A 217 36.06 33.44 29.75
CA VAL A 217 36.88 33.85 28.59
C VAL A 217 37.18 35.35 28.63
N LEU A 218 36.21 36.18 29.01
CA LEU A 218 36.42 37.63 29.17
C LEU A 218 37.43 37.94 30.29
N GLU A 219 37.37 37.23 31.41
CA GLU A 219 38.33 37.39 32.51
C GLU A 219 39.76 37.06 32.06
N ASP A 220 39.92 35.96 31.31
CA ASP A 220 41.21 35.58 30.72
C ASP A 220 41.71 36.67 29.74
N MET A 221 40.86 37.16 28.83
CA MET A 221 41.20 38.25 27.90
C MET A 221 41.64 39.54 28.62
N LYS A 222 40.92 39.95 29.67
CA LYS A 222 41.28 41.11 30.51
C LYS A 222 42.63 40.92 31.20
N THR A 223 42.94 39.69 31.61
CA THR A 223 44.24 39.34 32.19
C THR A 223 45.37 39.50 31.17
N PHE A 224 45.17 39.08 29.91
CA PHE A 224 46.15 39.31 28.84
C PHE A 224 46.34 40.81 28.54
N ALA A 225 45.26 41.59 28.48
CA ALA A 225 45.35 43.03 28.23
C ALA A 225 46.13 43.80 29.32
N ALA A 226 46.04 43.34 30.57
CA ALA A 226 46.81 43.91 31.69
C ALA A 226 48.28 43.43 31.74
N THR A 227 48.66 42.45 30.92
CA THR A 227 49.98 41.80 30.95
C THR A 227 50.82 42.25 29.75
N PRO A 228 52.12 42.59 29.92
CA PRO A 228 53.01 42.88 28.79
C PRO A 228 53.07 41.72 27.79
N THR A 229 53.10 42.01 26.48
CA THR A 229 53.13 40.99 25.42
C THR A 229 54.27 39.98 25.55
N SER A 230 55.41 40.40 26.12
CA SER A 230 56.55 39.51 26.42
C SER A 230 56.22 38.37 27.38
N GLU A 231 55.15 38.49 28.17
CA GLU A 231 54.71 37.51 29.17
C GLU A 231 53.46 36.73 28.74
N TRP A 232 52.90 37.01 27.56
CA TRP A 232 51.70 36.32 27.06
C TRP A 232 51.90 34.81 26.91
N ASN A 233 53.11 34.34 26.56
CA ASN A 233 53.42 32.91 26.52
C ASN A 233 53.23 32.22 27.89
N THR A 234 53.50 32.91 29.00
CA THR A 234 53.27 32.37 30.34
C THR A 234 51.77 32.27 30.65
N LYS A 235 50.97 33.23 30.18
CA LYS A 235 49.51 33.23 30.34
C LYS A 235 48.83 32.18 29.45
N LEU A 236 49.32 31.96 28.23
CA LEU A 236 48.87 30.85 27.37
C LEU A 236 49.06 29.49 28.04
N ALA A 237 50.20 29.27 28.70
CA ALA A 237 50.43 28.04 29.45
C ALA A 237 49.41 27.83 30.59
N GLU A 238 48.83 28.90 31.15
CA GLU A 238 47.76 28.80 32.13
C GLU A 238 46.43 28.39 31.48
N ILE A 239 46.07 28.95 30.32
CA ILE A 239 44.93 28.49 29.52
C ILE A 239 45.07 27.00 29.16
N SER A 240 46.29 26.54 28.83
CA SER A 240 46.55 25.12 28.54
C SER A 240 46.27 24.23 29.75
N LYS A 241 46.59 24.67 30.97
CA LYS A 241 46.23 23.94 32.19
C LYS A 241 44.73 23.94 32.42
N GLN A 242 44.02 25.02 32.11
CA GLN A 242 42.55 25.05 32.19
C GLN A 242 41.94 24.00 31.25
N ILE A 243 42.38 23.93 30.00
CA ILE A 243 41.93 22.91 29.03
C ILE A 243 42.23 21.50 29.55
N ALA A 244 43.43 21.26 30.09
CA ALA A 244 43.78 19.97 30.66
C ALA A 244 42.88 19.58 31.86
N ALA A 245 42.49 20.55 32.69
CA ALA A 245 41.55 20.33 33.79
C ALA A 245 40.13 19.99 33.28
N VAL A 246 39.64 20.73 32.28
CA VAL A 246 38.33 20.44 31.66
C VAL A 246 38.33 19.05 30.99
N ASN A 247 39.41 18.68 30.30
CA ASN A 247 39.57 17.34 29.74
C ASN A 247 39.53 16.24 30.82
N ALA A 248 40.16 16.47 31.97
CA ALA A 248 40.08 15.54 33.10
C ALA A 248 38.63 15.39 33.62
N ASP A 249 37.86 16.48 33.67
CA ASP A 249 36.44 16.44 34.05
C ASP A 249 35.58 15.69 33.01
N VAL A 250 35.87 15.85 31.71
CA VAL A 250 35.20 15.08 30.63
C VAL A 250 35.43 13.58 30.81
N VAL A 251 36.66 13.17 31.13
CA VAL A 251 37.00 11.77 31.41
C VAL A 251 36.25 11.27 32.65
N ALA A 252 36.29 12.02 33.75
CA ALA A 252 35.59 11.64 34.98
C ALA A 252 34.07 11.50 34.79
N LYS A 253 33.44 12.42 34.05
CA LYS A 253 32.02 12.32 33.69
C LYS A 253 31.73 11.11 32.79
N SER A 254 32.61 10.82 31.83
CA SER A 254 32.46 9.65 30.95
C SER A 254 32.52 8.33 31.72
N GLU A 255 33.43 8.21 32.69
CA GLU A 255 33.52 7.05 33.58
C GLU A 255 32.25 6.90 34.44
N ALA A 256 31.72 8.01 34.96
CA ALA A 256 30.49 8.02 35.74
C ALA A 256 29.26 7.60 34.91
N ILE A 257 29.13 8.11 33.68
CA ILE A 257 28.08 7.72 32.73
C ILE A 257 28.18 6.22 32.43
N ALA A 258 29.37 5.72 32.09
CA ALA A 258 29.58 4.30 31.78
C ALA A 258 29.15 3.39 32.94
N LYS A 259 29.44 3.79 34.18
CA LYS A 259 29.01 3.06 35.39
C LYS A 259 27.49 3.06 35.53
N GLN A 260 26.83 4.20 35.37
CA GLN A 260 25.36 4.28 35.47
C GLN A 260 24.68 3.49 34.36
N THR A 261 25.19 3.57 33.12
CA THR A 261 24.70 2.78 31.99
C THR A 261 24.81 1.28 32.26
N ALA A 262 25.92 0.82 32.84
CA ALA A 262 26.09 -0.60 33.20
C ALA A 262 25.04 -1.10 34.21
N GLU A 263 24.48 -0.23 35.06
CA GLU A 263 23.44 -0.61 36.02
C GLU A 263 22.08 -0.90 35.37
N ILE A 264 21.78 -0.29 34.21
CA ILE A 264 20.50 -0.45 33.53
C ILE A 264 20.55 -1.47 32.38
N GLN A 265 21.74 -1.84 31.91
CA GLN A 265 21.96 -2.82 30.84
C GLN A 265 21.17 -4.13 30.99
N PRO A 266 21.05 -4.76 32.19
CA PRO A 266 20.28 -5.98 32.34
C PRO A 266 18.80 -5.80 31.99
N VAL A 267 18.19 -4.67 32.37
CA VAL A 267 16.78 -4.38 32.10
C VAL A 267 16.56 -4.06 30.62
N LEU A 268 17.50 -3.36 29.99
CA LEU A 268 17.47 -3.13 28.53
C LEU A 268 17.51 -4.46 27.76
N ALA A 269 18.36 -5.40 28.16
CA ALA A 269 18.41 -6.74 27.56
C ALA A 269 17.12 -7.54 27.79
N ASP A 270 16.44 -7.34 28.92
CA ASP A 270 15.13 -7.96 29.18
C ASP A 270 14.03 -7.34 28.30
N ILE A 271 14.05 -6.02 28.06
CA ILE A 271 13.15 -5.34 27.11
C ILE A 271 13.35 -5.89 25.70
N GLU A 272 14.60 -6.03 25.24
CA GLU A 272 14.90 -6.62 23.92
C GLU A 272 14.37 -8.05 23.80
N ARG A 273 14.56 -8.86 24.85
CA ARG A 273 14.07 -10.24 24.89
C ARG A 273 12.55 -10.32 24.88
N GLU A 274 11.87 -9.41 25.59
CA GLU A 274 10.41 -9.33 25.62
C GLU A 274 9.88 -8.93 24.24
N ASN A 275 10.48 -7.92 23.59
CA ASN A 275 10.15 -7.50 22.24
C ASN A 275 10.39 -8.60 21.20
N ALA A 276 11.46 -9.39 21.33
CA ALA A 276 11.76 -10.49 20.42
C ALA A 276 10.65 -11.57 20.38
N LYS A 277 9.82 -11.66 21.42
CA LYS A 277 8.65 -12.56 21.44
C LYS A 277 7.63 -12.20 20.36
N LEU A 278 7.56 -10.93 19.93
CA LEU A 278 6.63 -10.48 18.88
C LEU A 278 6.93 -11.11 17.52
N ASP A 279 8.20 -11.42 17.25
CA ASP A 279 8.67 -11.94 15.97
C ASP A 279 8.91 -13.47 15.98
N THR A 280 8.70 -14.12 17.12
CA THR A 280 8.81 -15.58 17.22
C THR A 280 7.76 -16.24 16.33
N LYS A 281 8.20 -17.15 15.45
CA LYS A 281 7.34 -17.87 14.49
C LYS A 281 6.75 -19.16 15.06
N ASP A 282 6.20 -19.08 16.27
CA ASP A 282 5.64 -20.20 17.03
C ASP A 282 4.11 -20.16 17.11
N LYS A 283 3.47 -19.18 16.47
CA LYS A 283 2.01 -19.03 16.48
C LYS A 283 1.37 -19.75 15.31
N SER A 284 0.13 -20.16 15.52
CA SER A 284 -0.70 -20.80 14.51
C SER A 284 -2.14 -20.31 14.60
N PHE A 285 -2.84 -20.31 13.48
CA PHE A 285 -4.26 -20.01 13.38
C PHE A 285 -4.97 -21.20 12.74
N THR A 286 -6.01 -21.71 13.41
CA THR A 286 -6.69 -22.93 12.97
C THR A 286 -8.17 -22.64 12.72
N ILE A 287 -8.65 -22.95 11.52
CA ILE A 287 -10.09 -23.07 11.25
C ILE A 287 -10.43 -24.56 11.36
N PRO A 288 -11.18 -24.98 12.38
CA PRO A 288 -11.53 -26.38 12.54
C PRO A 288 -12.45 -26.84 11.41
N VAL A 289 -12.56 -28.16 11.20
CA VAL A 289 -13.56 -28.73 10.28
C VAL A 289 -14.94 -28.16 10.62
N VAL A 290 -15.50 -27.39 9.68
CA VAL A 290 -16.79 -26.71 9.85
C VAL A 290 -17.96 -27.65 9.55
N ASP A 291 -19.17 -27.23 9.92
CA ASP A 291 -20.41 -27.93 9.60
C ASP A 291 -20.51 -28.21 8.08
N ALA A 292 -20.95 -29.41 7.71
CA ALA A 292 -21.02 -29.89 6.32
C ALA A 292 -21.73 -28.90 5.38
N ALA A 293 -22.72 -28.16 5.88
CA ALA A 293 -23.48 -27.20 5.09
C ALA A 293 -22.68 -25.94 4.69
N LEU A 294 -21.54 -25.68 5.33
CA LEU A 294 -20.67 -24.53 5.05
C LEU A 294 -19.46 -24.89 4.19
N GLN A 295 -19.11 -26.18 4.11
CA GLN A 295 -17.81 -26.63 3.62
C GLN A 295 -17.57 -26.27 2.15
N ASN A 296 -18.57 -26.44 1.29
CA ASN A 296 -18.43 -26.16 -0.15
C ASN A 296 -18.20 -24.66 -0.41
N ASP A 297 -19.01 -23.81 0.22
CA ASP A 297 -18.92 -22.35 0.10
C ASP A 297 -17.61 -21.83 0.71
N LEU A 298 -17.24 -22.34 1.89
CA LEU A 298 -15.97 -22.01 2.55
C LEU A 298 -14.77 -22.42 1.68
N ALA A 299 -14.82 -23.59 1.05
CA ALA A 299 -13.79 -24.03 0.12
C ALA A 299 -13.64 -23.05 -1.06
N GLY A 300 -14.76 -22.55 -1.60
CA GLY A 300 -14.76 -21.50 -2.61
C GLY A 300 -14.03 -20.24 -2.14
N PHE A 301 -14.41 -19.71 -0.97
CA PHE A 301 -13.82 -18.49 -0.41
C PHE A 301 -12.34 -18.65 -0.09
N VAL A 302 -11.94 -19.78 0.51
CA VAL A 302 -10.53 -20.07 0.82
C VAL A 302 -9.71 -20.20 -0.47
N LYS A 303 -10.25 -20.84 -1.51
CA LYS A 303 -9.58 -20.97 -2.81
C LYS A 303 -9.37 -19.61 -3.47
N GLU A 304 -10.36 -18.72 -3.43
CA GLU A 304 -10.27 -17.38 -4.00
C GLU A 304 -9.37 -16.42 -3.20
N SER A 305 -9.15 -16.68 -1.90
CA SER A 305 -8.22 -15.90 -1.08
C SER A 305 -6.76 -15.96 -1.56
N ASN A 306 -6.40 -17.00 -2.33
CA ASN A 306 -5.03 -17.28 -2.80
C ASN A 306 -3.97 -17.37 -1.68
N VAL A 307 -4.38 -17.55 -0.41
CA VAL A 307 -3.44 -17.70 0.71
C VAL A 307 -2.80 -19.08 0.72
N LEU A 308 -3.51 -20.11 0.23
CA LEU A 308 -3.03 -21.48 0.15
C LEU A 308 -2.57 -21.82 -1.27
N THR A 309 -1.51 -22.61 -1.38
CA THR A 309 -1.19 -23.30 -2.62
C THR A 309 -2.24 -24.37 -2.94
N SER A 310 -2.35 -24.78 -4.20
CA SER A 310 -3.25 -25.86 -4.61
C SER A 310 -3.04 -27.16 -3.83
N ASP A 311 -1.79 -27.47 -3.47
CA ASP A 311 -1.45 -28.68 -2.71
C ASP A 311 -1.88 -28.57 -1.23
N GLU A 312 -1.76 -27.39 -0.62
CA GLU A 312 -2.24 -27.14 0.74
C GLU A 312 -3.76 -27.14 0.81
N PHE A 313 -4.42 -26.53 -0.17
CA PHE A 313 -5.87 -26.54 -0.31
C PHE A 313 -6.41 -27.99 -0.39
N ASN A 314 -5.81 -28.84 -1.23
CA ASN A 314 -6.24 -30.22 -1.43
C ASN A 314 -5.99 -31.15 -0.22
N LYS A 315 -5.17 -30.74 0.76
CA LYS A 315 -5.03 -31.46 2.05
C LYS A 315 -6.21 -31.21 2.98
N VAL A 316 -6.86 -30.06 2.84
CA VAL A 316 -7.96 -29.60 3.70
C VAL A 316 -9.31 -29.85 3.06
N PHE A 317 -9.44 -29.62 1.74
CA PHE A 317 -10.68 -29.75 0.99
C PHE A 317 -10.56 -30.81 -0.10
N LYS A 318 -11.56 -31.69 -0.17
CA LYS A 318 -11.67 -32.73 -1.20
C LYS A 318 -12.89 -32.49 -2.07
N GLN A 319 -12.69 -32.43 -3.39
CA GLN A 319 -13.77 -32.33 -4.36
C GLN A 319 -14.40 -33.70 -4.64
N ASP A 320 -15.72 -33.74 -4.68
CA ASP A 320 -16.47 -34.90 -5.17
C ASP A 320 -16.49 -34.91 -6.71
N GLY A 321 -16.16 -36.06 -7.31
CA GLY A 321 -16.03 -36.18 -8.76
C GLY A 321 -17.36 -36.26 -9.53
N ALA A 322 -18.48 -36.49 -8.85
CA ALA A 322 -19.80 -36.57 -9.46
C ALA A 322 -20.61 -35.27 -9.30
N THR A 323 -20.50 -34.60 -8.14
CA THR A 323 -21.23 -33.35 -7.88
C THR A 323 -20.38 -32.10 -8.08
N GLY A 324 -19.04 -32.21 -8.03
CA GLY A 324 -18.13 -31.07 -8.08
C GLY A 324 -18.03 -30.29 -6.77
N GLU A 325 -18.76 -30.69 -5.71
CA GLU A 325 -18.79 -30.01 -4.41
C GLU A 325 -17.56 -30.36 -3.55
N TYR A 326 -17.17 -29.45 -2.67
CA TYR A 326 -16.04 -29.64 -1.75
C TYR A 326 -16.49 -30.05 -0.35
N THR A 327 -15.77 -31.01 0.24
CA THR A 327 -15.88 -31.42 1.65
C THR A 327 -14.59 -31.08 2.39
N MET A 328 -14.68 -30.54 3.60
CA MET A 328 -13.54 -30.26 4.47
C MET A 328 -13.16 -31.54 5.23
N ILE A 329 -11.98 -32.09 4.95
CA ILE A 329 -11.50 -33.38 5.47
C ILE A 329 -10.47 -33.26 6.60
N ALA A 330 -9.96 -32.05 6.84
CA ALA A 330 -9.02 -31.74 7.91
C ALA A 330 -9.19 -30.28 8.36
N ASP A 331 -8.64 -29.94 9.52
CA ASP A 331 -8.57 -28.54 9.97
C ASP A 331 -7.65 -27.74 9.04
N LEU A 332 -8.03 -26.49 8.74
CA LEU A 332 -7.14 -25.55 8.07
C LEU A 332 -6.19 -24.96 9.10
N ASN A 333 -4.91 -25.31 9.04
CA ASN A 333 -3.90 -24.80 9.97
C ASN A 333 -2.90 -23.91 9.24
N LEU A 334 -2.84 -22.64 9.64
CA LEU A 334 -1.84 -21.68 9.23
C LEU A 334 -0.77 -21.62 10.32
N SER A 335 0.45 -22.04 10.01
CA SER A 335 1.54 -22.19 10.99
C SER A 335 2.76 -21.35 10.63
N GLY A 336 3.66 -21.13 11.60
CA GLY A 336 4.84 -20.28 11.38
C GLY A 336 4.53 -18.78 11.43
N LEU A 337 3.39 -18.42 12.03
CA LEU A 337 2.97 -17.04 12.25
C LEU A 337 3.74 -16.45 13.44
N SER A 338 3.88 -15.12 13.42
CA SER A 338 4.32 -14.36 14.60
C SER A 338 3.25 -13.35 14.99
N LEU A 339 3.39 -12.73 16.17
CA LEU A 339 2.46 -11.67 16.57
C LEU A 339 2.59 -10.46 15.63
N ASN A 340 3.79 -10.10 15.18
CA ASN A 340 3.96 -9.02 14.19
C ASN A 340 3.56 -9.42 12.76
N ASN A 341 3.51 -10.72 12.46
CA ASN A 341 3.22 -11.21 11.13
C ASN A 341 2.28 -12.43 11.18
N TYR A 342 0.98 -12.14 11.30
CA TYR A 342 -0.12 -13.09 11.09
C TYR A 342 -1.01 -12.67 9.92
N TYR A 343 -0.44 -12.00 8.92
CA TYR A 343 -1.15 -11.46 7.76
C TYR A 343 -1.91 -12.55 6.97
N GLU A 344 -1.38 -13.77 6.91
CA GLU A 344 -2.04 -14.90 6.27
C GLU A 344 -3.37 -15.23 6.97
N ALA A 345 -3.40 -15.23 8.30
CA ALA A 345 -4.61 -15.46 9.08
C ALA A 345 -5.64 -14.33 8.89
N THR A 346 -5.21 -13.06 8.99
CA THR A 346 -6.10 -11.93 8.74
C THR A 346 -6.61 -11.88 7.31
N SER A 347 -5.79 -12.27 6.33
CA SER A 347 -6.19 -12.31 4.92
C SER A 347 -7.25 -13.37 4.64
N VAL A 348 -7.05 -14.60 5.13
CA VAL A 348 -8.06 -15.67 5.01
C VAL A 348 -9.37 -15.23 5.65
N VAL A 349 -9.33 -14.73 6.90
CA VAL A 349 -10.54 -14.29 7.61
C VAL A 349 -11.20 -13.09 6.92
N SER A 350 -10.43 -12.10 6.45
CA SER A 350 -10.96 -10.94 5.74
C SER A 350 -11.61 -11.34 4.43
N TYR A 351 -11.05 -12.30 3.71
CA TYR A 351 -11.64 -12.80 2.48
C TYR A 351 -12.95 -13.54 2.76
N ILE A 352 -12.96 -14.43 3.75
CA ILE A 352 -14.19 -15.12 4.20
C ILE A 352 -15.25 -14.09 4.59
N ARG A 353 -14.91 -13.07 5.38
CA ARG A 353 -15.83 -12.00 5.79
C ARG A 353 -16.34 -11.17 4.63
N SER A 354 -15.46 -10.82 3.69
CA SER A 354 -15.82 -10.08 2.49
C SER A 354 -16.81 -10.86 1.65
N ALA A 355 -16.53 -12.14 1.37
CA ALA A 355 -17.43 -13.01 0.62
C ALA A 355 -18.73 -13.33 1.40
N TYR A 356 -18.67 -13.42 2.72
CA TYR A 356 -19.86 -13.59 3.57
C TYR A 356 -20.73 -12.32 3.61
N SER A 357 -20.12 -11.13 3.63
CA SER A 357 -20.80 -9.84 3.88
C SER A 357 -20.97 -8.96 2.63
N SER A 358 -20.46 -9.36 1.47
CA SER A 358 -20.39 -8.50 0.29
C SER A 358 -21.77 -8.05 -0.18
N SER A 359 -21.89 -6.74 -0.42
CA SER A 359 -23.09 -6.10 -0.96
C SER A 359 -22.97 -5.73 -2.44
N SER A 360 -21.90 -6.17 -3.10
CA SER A 360 -21.60 -5.82 -4.49
C SER A 360 -22.53 -6.54 -5.47
N SER A 361 -22.84 -5.89 -6.59
CA SER A 361 -23.68 -6.46 -7.65
C SER A 361 -23.04 -7.62 -8.41
N GLN A 362 -21.74 -7.86 -8.24
CA GLN A 362 -20.97 -8.91 -8.93
C GLN A 362 -20.71 -10.14 -8.06
N ASN A 363 -20.65 -9.99 -6.73
CA ASN A 363 -20.54 -11.07 -5.74
C ASN A 363 -21.49 -10.78 -4.57
N VAL A 364 -22.64 -11.46 -4.57
CA VAL A 364 -23.68 -11.33 -3.53
C VAL A 364 -23.29 -12.21 -2.35
N GLY A 365 -22.90 -11.59 -1.23
CA GLY A 365 -22.47 -12.32 -0.06
C GLY A 365 -23.63 -13.00 0.68
N TYR A 366 -23.32 -13.94 1.55
CA TYR A 366 -24.32 -14.74 2.28
C TYR A 366 -25.35 -13.89 3.04
N ILE A 367 -24.93 -12.76 3.61
CA ILE A 367 -25.83 -11.80 4.27
C ILE A 367 -26.86 -11.23 3.27
N GLN A 368 -26.42 -10.85 2.07
CA GLN A 368 -27.34 -10.37 1.04
C GLN A 368 -28.25 -11.47 0.52
N LEU A 369 -27.75 -12.70 0.38
CA LEU A 369 -28.58 -13.86 0.04
C LEU A 369 -29.68 -14.06 1.09
N PHE A 370 -29.34 -13.98 2.37
CA PHE A 370 -30.32 -14.00 3.46
C PHE A 370 -31.33 -12.86 3.34
N ASN A 371 -30.87 -11.64 3.11
CA ASN A 371 -31.75 -10.47 3.01
C ASN A 371 -32.73 -10.59 1.84
N ASN A 372 -32.26 -11.03 0.69
CA ASN A 372 -33.10 -11.27 -0.49
C ASN A 372 -34.13 -12.38 -0.24
N ALA A 373 -33.73 -13.48 0.42
CA ALA A 373 -34.64 -14.54 0.81
C ALA A 373 -35.69 -14.04 1.83
N TYR A 374 -35.25 -13.22 2.80
CA TYR A 374 -36.11 -12.62 3.81
C TYR A 374 -37.17 -11.71 3.20
N GLU A 375 -36.78 -10.82 2.27
CA GLU A 375 -37.71 -9.93 1.59
C GLU A 375 -38.75 -10.66 0.76
N ARG A 376 -38.37 -11.74 0.06
CA ARG A 376 -39.31 -12.59 -0.70
C ARG A 376 -40.39 -13.20 0.19
N VAL A 377 -40.05 -13.52 1.43
CA VAL A 377 -40.90 -14.29 2.35
C VAL A 377 -41.74 -13.38 3.24
N PHE A 378 -41.16 -12.31 3.79
CA PHE A 378 -41.80 -11.47 4.81
C PHE A 378 -42.13 -10.04 4.34
N SER A 379 -41.76 -9.67 3.10
CA SER A 379 -41.94 -8.33 2.50
C SER A 379 -41.08 -7.22 3.11
N TYR A 380 -40.48 -6.40 2.23
CA TYR A 380 -39.70 -5.14 2.42
C TYR A 380 -38.81 -5.01 3.68
N ARG A 381 -37.49 -5.06 3.48
CA ARG A 381 -36.46 -4.68 4.47
C ARG A 381 -35.85 -3.34 4.06
N ASN A 382 -35.87 -2.35 4.95
CA ASN A 382 -35.41 -0.98 4.62
C ASN A 382 -33.89 -0.86 4.32
N ASN A 383 -33.09 -1.92 4.49
CA ASN A 383 -31.66 -1.91 4.18
C ASN A 383 -31.11 -3.34 3.93
N SER A 384 -30.85 -3.68 2.67
CA SER A 384 -30.40 -5.01 2.22
C SER A 384 -28.92 -5.31 2.48
N SER A 385 -28.16 -4.39 3.09
CA SER A 385 -26.71 -4.54 3.33
C SER A 385 -26.32 -4.67 4.81
N ILE A 386 -27.28 -4.74 5.74
CA ILE A 386 -27.00 -4.91 7.18
C ILE A 386 -27.09 -6.39 7.56
N GLN A 387 -26.26 -6.84 8.50
CA GLN A 387 -26.40 -8.13 9.18
C GLN A 387 -27.86 -8.35 9.64
N PRO A 388 -28.40 -9.58 9.54
CA PRO A 388 -29.72 -9.88 10.08
C PRO A 388 -29.71 -9.79 11.61
N THR A 389 -30.77 -9.21 12.18
CA THR A 389 -30.96 -9.17 13.62
C THR A 389 -31.40 -10.54 14.14
N ASP A 390 -31.14 -10.84 15.42
CA ASP A 390 -31.60 -12.09 16.06
C ASP A 390 -33.12 -12.30 15.89
N ALA A 391 -33.90 -11.22 15.91
CA ALA A 391 -35.34 -11.26 15.71
C ALA A 391 -35.73 -11.67 14.26
N GLU A 392 -34.98 -11.22 13.26
CA GLU A 392 -35.19 -11.61 11.85
C GLU A 392 -34.78 -13.07 11.62
N ILE A 393 -33.66 -13.51 12.21
CA ILE A 393 -33.22 -14.91 12.18
C ILE A 393 -34.27 -15.82 12.83
N ALA A 394 -34.78 -15.44 14.01
CA ALA A 394 -35.83 -16.20 14.70
C ALA A 394 -37.12 -16.31 13.88
N LYS A 395 -37.52 -15.24 13.17
CA LYS A 395 -38.66 -15.27 12.23
C LYS A 395 -38.42 -16.22 11.06
N ALA A 396 -37.26 -16.13 10.42
CA ALA A 396 -36.89 -17.02 9.32
C ALA A 396 -36.89 -18.50 9.78
N LYS A 397 -36.38 -18.78 10.98
CA LYS A 397 -36.40 -20.11 11.59
C LYS A 397 -37.81 -20.65 11.84
N GLY A 398 -38.73 -19.80 12.29
CA GLY A 398 -40.14 -20.16 12.46
C GLY A 398 -40.82 -20.54 11.14
N GLU A 399 -40.35 -19.98 10.02
CA GLU A 399 -40.94 -20.15 8.69
C GLU A 399 -40.38 -21.35 7.92
N LEU A 400 -39.22 -21.89 8.32
CA LEU A 400 -38.59 -23.07 7.71
C LEU A 400 -39.55 -24.26 7.59
N ALA A 401 -40.42 -24.47 8.59
CA ALA A 401 -41.41 -25.55 8.56
C ALA A 401 -42.42 -25.40 7.42
N ARG A 402 -42.90 -24.18 7.15
CA ARG A 402 -43.79 -23.90 6.02
C ARG A 402 -43.05 -24.04 4.69
N MET A 403 -41.82 -23.56 4.62
CA MET A 403 -41.00 -23.64 3.41
C MET A 403 -40.64 -25.08 3.04
N ALA A 404 -40.49 -25.98 4.02
CA ALA A 404 -40.30 -27.40 3.76
C ALA A 404 -41.51 -28.05 3.07
N ILE A 405 -42.74 -27.61 3.41
CA ILE A 405 -43.98 -28.06 2.73
C ILE A 405 -44.01 -27.52 1.30
N ASP A 406 -43.80 -26.21 1.14
CA ASP A 406 -43.76 -25.55 -0.17
C ASP A 406 -42.69 -26.14 -1.09
N LYS A 407 -41.52 -26.52 -0.54
CA LYS A 407 -40.47 -27.28 -1.25
C LYS A 407 -40.99 -28.61 -1.79
N ALA A 408 -41.74 -29.37 -1.00
CA ALA A 408 -42.28 -30.66 -1.43
C ALA A 408 -43.31 -30.50 -2.56
N ASP A 409 -44.21 -29.53 -2.43
CA ASP A 409 -45.22 -29.21 -3.45
C ASP A 409 -44.57 -28.76 -4.76
N LYS A 410 -43.62 -27.82 -4.68
CA LYS A 410 -42.86 -27.34 -5.84
C LYS A 410 -42.02 -28.44 -6.49
N TYR A 411 -41.43 -29.34 -5.70
CA TYR A 411 -40.70 -30.50 -6.22
C TYR A 411 -41.62 -31.45 -6.98
N ALA A 412 -42.84 -31.71 -6.47
CA ALA A 412 -43.81 -32.55 -7.16
C ALA A 412 -44.22 -31.95 -8.52
N ILE A 413 -44.42 -30.63 -8.59
CA ILE A 413 -44.70 -29.93 -9.84
C ILE A 413 -43.52 -30.02 -10.80
N PHE A 414 -42.30 -29.71 -10.33
CA PHE A 414 -41.07 -29.82 -11.11
C PHE A 414 -40.87 -31.25 -11.65
N GLN A 415 -41.06 -32.28 -10.83
CA GLN A 415 -40.94 -33.67 -11.25
C GLN A 415 -41.96 -34.04 -12.32
N LYS A 416 -43.21 -33.61 -12.16
CA LYS A 416 -44.27 -33.81 -13.15
C LYS A 416 -43.92 -33.14 -14.48
N ASP A 417 -43.50 -31.89 -14.46
CA ASP A 417 -43.19 -31.13 -15.68
C ASP A 417 -41.91 -31.63 -16.35
N SER A 418 -40.91 -32.04 -15.56
CA SER A 418 -39.69 -32.71 -16.04
C SER A 418 -40.03 -34.01 -16.78
N THR A 419 -40.91 -34.82 -16.21
CA THR A 419 -41.42 -36.04 -16.87
C THR A 419 -42.13 -35.71 -18.18
N ALA A 420 -43.06 -34.74 -18.16
CA ALA A 420 -43.81 -34.33 -19.34
C ALA A 420 -42.91 -33.79 -20.47
N TRP A 421 -41.85 -33.05 -20.12
CA TRP A 421 -40.87 -32.54 -21.08
C TRP A 421 -40.01 -33.66 -21.67
N MET A 422 -39.51 -34.59 -20.85
CA MET A 422 -38.75 -35.76 -21.34
C MET A 422 -39.60 -36.65 -22.25
N ASP A 423 -40.86 -36.91 -21.88
CA ASP A 423 -41.80 -37.69 -22.68
C ASP A 423 -42.11 -36.99 -24.01
N SER A 424 -42.28 -35.66 -23.99
CA SER A 424 -42.50 -34.87 -25.20
C SER A 424 -41.28 -34.87 -26.12
N TYR A 425 -40.06 -34.85 -25.55
CA TYR A 425 -38.81 -34.95 -26.33
C TYR A 425 -38.67 -36.33 -26.98
N LEU A 426 -38.98 -37.39 -26.25
CA LEU A 426 -39.00 -38.75 -26.80
C LEU A 426 -40.01 -38.86 -27.95
N ALA A 427 -41.24 -38.36 -27.76
CA ALA A 427 -42.28 -38.36 -28.79
C ALA A 427 -41.86 -37.57 -30.05
N TYR A 428 -41.21 -36.41 -29.87
CA TYR A 428 -40.63 -35.62 -30.95
C TYR A 428 -39.58 -36.40 -31.73
N MET A 429 -38.63 -37.04 -31.05
CA MET A 429 -37.59 -37.85 -31.70
C MET A 429 -38.17 -39.05 -32.45
N THR A 430 -39.17 -39.73 -31.86
CA THR A 430 -39.88 -40.83 -32.52
C THR A 430 -40.64 -40.35 -33.76
N ALA A 431 -41.37 -39.24 -33.67
CA ALA A 431 -42.11 -38.67 -34.79
C ALA A 431 -41.16 -38.27 -35.94
N LEU A 432 -40.04 -37.61 -35.62
CA LEU A 432 -39.02 -37.23 -36.62
C LEU A 432 -38.37 -38.43 -37.30
N THR A 433 -38.09 -39.49 -36.54
CA THR A 433 -37.54 -40.74 -37.07
C THR A 433 -38.52 -41.40 -38.03
N ASN A 434 -39.80 -41.50 -37.64
CA ASN A 434 -40.86 -42.08 -38.47
C ASN A 434 -41.13 -41.27 -39.74
N TYR A 435 -41.10 -39.94 -39.65
CA TYR A 435 -41.23 -39.02 -40.79
C TYR A 435 -39.98 -39.02 -41.70
N LYS A 436 -38.90 -39.71 -41.30
CA LYS A 436 -37.61 -39.82 -41.99
C LYS A 436 -36.88 -38.48 -42.20
N ASN A 437 -37.16 -37.50 -41.34
CA ASN A 437 -36.50 -36.19 -41.36
C ASN A 437 -35.26 -36.12 -40.45
N TYR A 438 -35.07 -37.10 -39.55
CA TYR A 438 -33.89 -37.21 -38.70
C TYR A 438 -32.58 -37.52 -39.48
N GLN A 439 -32.68 -38.07 -40.70
CA GLN A 439 -31.54 -38.43 -41.57
C GLN A 439 -31.69 -37.92 -43.03
N GLN A 440 -32.61 -36.96 -43.27
CA GLN A 440 -32.90 -36.33 -44.56
C GLN A 440 -33.09 -37.31 -45.75
N THR A 441 -34.16 -38.12 -45.73
CA THR A 441 -34.59 -38.90 -46.91
C THR A 441 -35.97 -38.45 -47.39
N THR A 442 -36.01 -37.23 -47.96
CA THR A 442 -37.00 -36.63 -48.89
C THR A 442 -38.47 -37.13 -48.89
N THR A 443 -39.04 -37.43 -47.71
CA THR A 443 -40.46 -37.83 -47.53
C THR A 443 -41.43 -36.81 -48.14
N TRP A 444 -41.17 -35.52 -47.95
CA TRP A 444 -41.98 -34.44 -48.53
C TRP A 444 -41.85 -34.41 -50.05
N ASP A 445 -40.63 -34.48 -50.60
CA ASP A 445 -40.43 -34.42 -52.06
C ASP A 445 -41.01 -35.66 -52.76
N ALA A 446 -40.94 -36.83 -52.12
CA ALA A 446 -41.49 -38.07 -52.64
C ALA A 446 -43.03 -37.99 -52.82
N ILE A 447 -43.76 -37.47 -51.82
CA ILE A 447 -45.21 -37.28 -51.96
C ILE A 447 -45.55 -36.11 -52.89
N ALA A 448 -44.75 -35.03 -52.88
CA ALA A 448 -44.94 -33.89 -53.78
C ALA A 448 -44.79 -34.29 -55.25
N ALA A 449 -43.83 -35.17 -55.56
CA ALA A 449 -43.66 -35.74 -56.90
C ALA A 449 -44.90 -36.54 -57.34
N LYS A 450 -45.49 -37.35 -56.44
CA LYS A 450 -46.73 -38.08 -56.72
C LYS A 450 -47.93 -37.15 -56.96
N VAL A 451 -48.07 -36.10 -56.15
CA VAL A 451 -49.09 -35.06 -56.34
C VAL A 451 -48.91 -34.39 -57.70
N ASN A 452 -47.69 -33.97 -58.05
CA ASN A 452 -47.40 -33.32 -59.33
C ASN A 452 -47.65 -34.25 -60.53
N THR A 453 -47.34 -35.54 -60.38
CA THR A 453 -47.60 -36.56 -61.41
C THR A 453 -49.11 -36.69 -61.68
N TYR A 454 -49.93 -36.70 -60.63
CA TYR A 454 -51.39 -36.73 -60.78
C TYR A 454 -51.93 -35.43 -61.40
N LYS A 455 -51.41 -34.27 -60.98
CA LYS A 455 -51.80 -32.96 -61.56
C LYS A 455 -51.53 -32.88 -63.06
N ALA A 456 -50.45 -33.48 -63.53
CA ALA A 456 -50.04 -33.46 -64.93
C ALA A 456 -50.91 -34.35 -65.84
N LEU A 457 -51.76 -35.21 -65.29
CA LEU A 457 -52.73 -35.99 -66.07
C LEU A 457 -53.73 -35.08 -66.77
N ALA A 458 -54.13 -35.46 -67.99
CA ALA A 458 -55.22 -34.76 -68.67
C ALA A 458 -56.53 -34.87 -67.85
N PRO A 459 -57.45 -33.88 -67.88
CA PRO A 459 -58.66 -33.90 -67.06
C PRO A 459 -59.52 -35.17 -67.21
N ALA A 460 -59.59 -35.74 -68.42
CA ALA A 460 -60.31 -36.99 -68.67
C ALA A 460 -59.64 -38.23 -68.04
N GLU A 461 -58.34 -38.14 -67.69
CA GLU A 461 -57.56 -39.22 -67.09
C GLU A 461 -57.45 -39.12 -65.56
N GLN A 462 -57.93 -38.03 -64.95
CA GLN A 462 -58.03 -37.83 -63.50
C GLN A 462 -59.26 -38.56 -62.95
N THR A 463 -59.26 -39.89 -63.07
CA THR A 463 -60.38 -40.74 -62.66
C THR A 463 -60.44 -40.92 -61.14
N LYS A 464 -61.63 -41.31 -60.65
CA LYS A 464 -61.87 -41.67 -59.25
C LYS A 464 -60.86 -42.71 -58.71
N ASP A 465 -60.49 -43.70 -59.51
CA ASP A 465 -59.55 -44.74 -59.08
C ASP A 465 -58.15 -44.18 -58.85
N LYS A 466 -57.66 -43.33 -59.77
CA LYS A 466 -56.36 -42.67 -59.61
C LYS A 466 -56.37 -41.63 -58.49
N ALA A 467 -57.50 -40.93 -58.29
CA ALA A 467 -57.69 -40.01 -57.17
C ALA A 467 -57.59 -40.74 -55.83
N ASN A 468 -58.25 -41.90 -55.71
CA ASN A 468 -58.20 -42.73 -54.51
C ASN A 468 -56.82 -43.36 -54.27
N ALA A 469 -56.07 -43.69 -55.32
CA ALA A 469 -54.68 -44.13 -55.21
C ALA A 469 -53.78 -43.01 -54.65
N LEU A 470 -53.88 -41.79 -55.17
CA LEU A 470 -53.15 -40.64 -54.62
C LEU A 470 -53.60 -40.32 -53.19
N LEU A 471 -54.90 -40.41 -52.89
CA LEU A 471 -55.44 -40.20 -51.55
C LEU A 471 -54.83 -41.19 -50.54
N ALA A 472 -54.63 -42.45 -50.90
CA ALA A 472 -53.97 -43.42 -50.03
C ALA A 472 -52.53 -43.02 -49.69
N ASP A 473 -51.79 -42.52 -50.69
CA ASP A 473 -50.43 -42.00 -50.48
C ASP A 473 -50.42 -40.72 -49.61
N LEU A 474 -51.36 -39.81 -49.84
CA LEU A 474 -51.54 -38.58 -49.06
C LEU A 474 -51.92 -38.89 -47.59
N LYS A 475 -52.69 -39.96 -47.36
CA LYS A 475 -53.02 -40.44 -46.01
C LYS A 475 -51.79 -40.91 -45.27
N ALA A 476 -51.01 -41.79 -45.89
CA ALA A 476 -49.80 -42.33 -45.29
C ALA A 476 -48.80 -41.21 -44.95
N TYR A 477 -48.67 -40.22 -45.83
CA TYR A 477 -47.87 -39.03 -45.57
C TYR A 477 -48.44 -38.17 -44.43
N GLY A 478 -49.74 -37.85 -44.48
CA GLY A 478 -50.37 -36.94 -43.54
C GLY A 478 -50.33 -37.45 -42.09
N GLN A 479 -50.49 -38.76 -41.90
CA GLN A 479 -50.32 -39.41 -40.60
C GLN A 479 -48.92 -39.22 -40.00
N LEU A 480 -47.88 -39.28 -40.84
CA LEU A 480 -46.51 -39.08 -40.40
C LEU A 480 -46.19 -37.60 -40.14
N ARG A 481 -46.67 -36.70 -41.01
CA ARG A 481 -46.40 -35.26 -40.90
C ARG A 481 -47.11 -34.63 -39.70
N ASP A 482 -48.40 -34.91 -39.52
CA ASP A 482 -49.17 -34.33 -38.42
C ASP A 482 -48.68 -34.83 -37.05
N ALA A 483 -48.15 -36.06 -36.98
CA ALA A 483 -47.49 -36.54 -35.77
C ALA A 483 -46.26 -35.69 -35.37
N VAL A 484 -45.56 -35.10 -36.35
CA VAL A 484 -44.39 -34.24 -36.12
C VAL A 484 -44.81 -32.81 -35.79
N ASP A 485 -45.55 -32.14 -36.67
CA ASP A 485 -45.79 -30.70 -36.57
C ASP A 485 -47.24 -30.24 -36.86
N GLY A 486 -48.16 -31.16 -37.16
CA GLY A 486 -49.57 -30.84 -37.34
C GLY A 486 -49.93 -30.02 -38.59
N ALA A 487 -48.99 -29.82 -39.52
CA ALA A 487 -49.08 -28.76 -40.53
C ALA A 487 -49.79 -29.16 -41.84
N THR A 488 -50.45 -30.33 -41.94
CA THR A 488 -51.06 -30.77 -43.20
C THR A 488 -52.28 -29.94 -43.60
N GLY A 489 -52.55 -29.90 -44.91
CA GLY A 489 -53.66 -29.14 -45.50
C GLY A 489 -55.04 -29.61 -45.06
N LYS A 490 -56.00 -28.70 -45.15
CA LYS A 490 -57.41 -28.94 -44.84
C LYS A 490 -58.25 -28.96 -46.12
N ILE A 491 -59.28 -29.78 -46.14
CA ILE A 491 -60.24 -29.92 -47.24
C ILE A 491 -61.66 -29.96 -46.70
N TYR A 492 -62.64 -29.54 -47.49
CA TYR A 492 -64.05 -29.64 -47.13
C TYR A 492 -64.61 -31.01 -47.55
N ASN A 493 -65.27 -31.69 -46.61
CA ASN A 493 -66.02 -32.90 -46.92
C ASN A 493 -67.36 -32.55 -47.61
N VAL A 494 -68.15 -33.57 -47.94
CA VAL A 494 -69.47 -33.43 -48.57
C VAL A 494 -70.51 -32.72 -47.70
N ASP A 495 -70.31 -32.69 -46.38
CA ASP A 495 -71.12 -31.91 -45.42
C ASP A 495 -70.62 -30.45 -45.25
N ASN A 496 -69.67 -30.01 -46.08
CA ASN A 496 -68.99 -28.72 -46.00
C ASN A 496 -68.27 -28.45 -44.65
N LYS A 497 -67.84 -29.51 -43.97
CA LYS A 497 -66.99 -29.46 -42.79
C LYS A 497 -65.53 -29.56 -43.19
N GLU A 498 -64.71 -28.68 -42.61
CA GLU A 498 -63.28 -28.70 -42.79
C GLU A 498 -62.68 -29.92 -42.06
N ILE A 499 -62.03 -30.80 -42.81
CA ILE A 499 -61.33 -31.99 -42.31
C ILE A 499 -59.89 -31.97 -42.82
N ARG A 500 -59.00 -32.71 -42.15
CA ARG A 500 -57.66 -32.95 -42.70
C ARG A 500 -57.75 -33.85 -43.94
N LEU A 501 -56.85 -33.63 -44.89
CA LEU A 501 -56.82 -34.42 -46.13
C LEU A 501 -56.69 -35.93 -45.89
N TYR A 502 -55.94 -36.35 -44.87
CA TYR A 502 -55.81 -37.77 -44.53
C TYR A 502 -57.06 -38.34 -43.82
N ASN A 503 -57.96 -37.50 -43.31
CA ASN A 503 -59.24 -37.94 -42.73
C ASN A 503 -60.30 -38.22 -43.80
N VAL A 504 -60.07 -37.88 -45.07
CA VAL A 504 -60.98 -38.17 -46.18
C VAL A 504 -61.12 -39.68 -46.35
N THR A 505 -62.31 -40.26 -46.27
CA THR A 505 -62.47 -41.72 -46.32
C THR A 505 -62.22 -42.26 -47.73
N ILE A 506 -62.86 -41.68 -48.74
CA ILE A 506 -62.76 -42.06 -50.16
C ILE A 506 -63.20 -40.87 -51.03
N VAL A 507 -62.69 -40.80 -52.26
CA VAL A 507 -63.20 -39.93 -53.33
C VAL A 507 -64.32 -40.67 -54.06
N ASP A 508 -65.54 -40.14 -54.10
CA ASP A 508 -66.72 -40.77 -54.71
C ASP A 508 -67.68 -39.76 -55.36
N ASP A 509 -68.28 -40.16 -56.50
CA ASP A 509 -69.27 -39.39 -57.28
C ASP A 509 -70.65 -40.09 -57.33
N SER A 510 -70.89 -41.11 -56.49
CA SER A 510 -72.22 -41.73 -56.37
C SER A 510 -73.28 -40.69 -55.96
N GLU A 511 -74.54 -40.91 -56.32
CA GLU A 511 -75.60 -39.88 -56.24
C GLU A 511 -75.92 -39.38 -54.80
N THR A 512 -75.29 -39.93 -53.75
CA THR A 512 -75.33 -39.37 -52.38
C THR A 512 -74.06 -39.73 -51.57
N PRO A 513 -72.99 -38.93 -51.63
CA PRO A 513 -71.84 -39.07 -50.74
C PRO A 513 -72.21 -38.69 -49.30
N THR A 514 -71.66 -39.38 -48.27
CA THR A 514 -71.97 -39.10 -46.84
C THR A 514 -70.73 -39.11 -45.96
N GLY A 515 -70.65 -38.21 -44.96
CA GLY A 515 -69.57 -38.20 -43.95
C GLY A 515 -68.26 -37.61 -44.46
N ASN A 516 -67.10 -38.21 -44.15
CA ASN A 516 -65.77 -37.72 -44.57
C ASN A 516 -65.42 -38.03 -46.04
N GLN A 517 -66.42 -38.21 -46.89
CA GLN A 517 -66.23 -38.41 -48.33
C GLN A 517 -66.02 -37.06 -49.02
N VAL A 518 -65.38 -37.08 -50.19
CA VAL A 518 -65.16 -35.90 -51.04
C VAL A 518 -65.51 -36.28 -52.49
N THR A 519 -66.14 -35.38 -53.24
CA THR A 519 -66.42 -35.61 -54.67
C THR A 519 -65.15 -35.55 -55.50
N LEU A 520 -65.12 -36.21 -56.66
CA LEU A 520 -63.97 -36.16 -57.57
C LEU A 520 -63.68 -34.71 -58.00
N SER A 521 -64.71 -33.92 -58.23
CA SER A 521 -64.58 -32.49 -58.57
C SER A 521 -63.90 -31.70 -57.46
N ASN A 522 -64.34 -31.87 -56.20
CA ASN A 522 -63.74 -31.19 -55.05
C ASN A 522 -62.30 -31.65 -54.78
N PHE A 523 -62.03 -32.95 -54.92
CA PHE A 523 -60.68 -33.49 -54.77
C PHE A 523 -59.75 -32.92 -55.85
N ASN A 524 -60.14 -32.99 -57.13
CA ASN A 524 -59.32 -32.49 -58.23
C ASN A 524 -59.08 -30.98 -58.10
N SER A 525 -60.11 -30.20 -57.77
CA SER A 525 -59.97 -28.76 -57.53
C SER A 525 -58.98 -28.46 -56.40
N THR A 526 -59.05 -29.22 -55.30
CA THR A 526 -58.16 -29.05 -54.14
C THR A 526 -56.72 -29.43 -54.49
N ILE A 527 -56.53 -30.52 -55.25
CA ILE A 527 -55.20 -30.97 -55.67
C ILE A 527 -54.53 -29.99 -56.64
N GLN A 528 -55.28 -29.16 -57.37
CA GLN A 528 -54.67 -28.12 -58.21
C GLN A 528 -53.94 -27.04 -57.41
N SER A 529 -54.28 -26.82 -56.13
CA SER A 529 -53.61 -25.86 -55.23
C SER A 529 -52.13 -26.17 -55.00
N ASN A 530 -51.34 -25.18 -54.52
CA ASN A 530 -49.92 -25.35 -54.22
C ASN A 530 -49.69 -26.59 -53.32
N ALA A 531 -48.70 -27.43 -53.66
CA ALA A 531 -48.35 -28.63 -52.88
C ALA A 531 -48.09 -28.31 -51.39
N ALA A 532 -47.50 -27.16 -51.08
CA ALA A 532 -47.29 -26.71 -49.70
C ALA A 532 -48.59 -26.42 -48.92
N TRP A 533 -49.69 -26.10 -49.62
CA TRP A 533 -51.00 -25.89 -49.00
C TRP A 533 -51.68 -27.22 -48.66
N ILE A 534 -51.39 -28.27 -49.43
CA ILE A 534 -51.97 -29.61 -49.31
C ILE A 534 -51.17 -30.46 -48.31
N LEU A 535 -49.85 -30.42 -48.43
CA LEU A 535 -48.91 -31.25 -47.70
C LEU A 535 -48.34 -30.56 -46.45
N GLY A 536 -48.55 -29.25 -46.30
CA GLY A 536 -47.77 -28.42 -45.40
C GLY A 536 -46.45 -27.97 -46.04
N SER A 537 -45.79 -26.99 -45.42
CA SER A 537 -44.48 -26.49 -45.89
C SER A 537 -43.45 -27.62 -45.96
N GLN A 538 -42.52 -27.51 -46.92
CA GLN A 538 -41.39 -28.44 -47.00
C GLN A 538 -40.58 -28.43 -45.69
N GLN A 539 -40.40 -27.24 -45.11
CA GLN A 539 -39.81 -27.08 -43.78
C GLN A 539 -40.84 -27.40 -42.69
N LEU A 540 -40.38 -28.04 -41.61
CA LEU A 540 -41.21 -28.31 -40.44
C LEU A 540 -41.57 -27.00 -39.73
N ALA A 541 -42.77 -26.93 -39.16
CA ALA A 541 -43.13 -25.85 -38.26
C ALA A 541 -42.31 -25.99 -36.97
N THR A 542 -41.39 -25.05 -36.76
CA THR A 542 -40.46 -25.04 -35.62
C THR A 542 -40.85 -24.04 -34.53
N SER A 543 -42.03 -23.42 -34.60
CA SER A 543 -42.46 -22.42 -33.63
C SER A 543 -43.84 -22.71 -33.07
N PHE A 544 -44.08 -22.26 -31.84
CA PHE A 544 -45.35 -22.36 -31.14
C PHE A 544 -45.45 -21.25 -30.09
N TYR A 545 -46.42 -20.36 -30.27
CA TYR A 545 -46.61 -19.19 -29.40
C TYR A 545 -47.93 -19.21 -28.62
N ASN A 546 -48.69 -20.31 -28.71
CA ASN A 546 -49.94 -20.47 -27.96
C ASN A 546 -49.64 -21.03 -26.56
N SER A 547 -50.52 -20.74 -25.60
CA SER A 547 -50.46 -21.28 -24.24
C SER A 547 -51.19 -22.62 -24.06
N THR A 548 -51.89 -23.09 -25.10
CA THR A 548 -52.70 -24.32 -25.08
C THR A 548 -52.57 -25.08 -26.38
N LEU A 549 -52.47 -26.41 -26.30
CA LEU A 549 -52.46 -27.31 -27.47
C LEU A 549 -53.87 -27.46 -28.06
N SER A 550 -53.93 -27.60 -29.38
CA SER A 550 -55.08 -28.02 -30.16
C SER A 550 -54.96 -29.51 -30.55
N ASP A 551 -56.08 -30.10 -30.99
CA ASP A 551 -56.11 -31.49 -31.49
C ASP A 551 -55.21 -31.71 -32.71
N PHE A 552 -54.78 -30.63 -33.36
CA PHE A 552 -53.97 -30.65 -34.56
C PHE A 552 -52.48 -30.47 -34.30
N ASP A 553 -52.06 -30.17 -33.07
CA ASP A 553 -50.66 -29.87 -32.78
C ASP A 553 -49.80 -31.14 -32.74
N GLY A 554 -48.61 -31.05 -33.35
CA GLY A 554 -47.65 -32.14 -33.45
C GLY A 554 -46.75 -32.30 -32.22
N ALA A 555 -45.82 -33.24 -32.29
CA ALA A 555 -44.84 -33.46 -31.24
C ALA A 555 -43.91 -32.25 -31.01
N ILE A 556 -43.63 -31.44 -32.05
CA ILE A 556 -42.84 -30.20 -31.91
C ILE A 556 -43.54 -29.19 -30.99
N GLN A 557 -44.81 -28.90 -31.22
CA GLN A 557 -45.57 -27.93 -30.41
C GLN A 557 -45.70 -28.40 -28.95
N ARG A 558 -45.93 -29.71 -28.75
CA ARG A 558 -45.94 -30.34 -27.42
C ARG A 558 -44.62 -30.14 -26.67
N LEU A 559 -43.50 -30.38 -27.36
CA LEU A 559 -42.17 -30.21 -26.78
C LEU A 559 -41.88 -28.74 -26.43
N ILE A 560 -42.20 -27.79 -27.30
CA ILE A 560 -42.02 -26.36 -27.03
C ILE A 560 -42.83 -25.93 -25.80
N LEU A 561 -44.09 -26.36 -25.69
CA LEU A 561 -44.93 -26.04 -24.52
C LEU A 561 -44.39 -26.67 -23.23
N ALA A 562 -43.96 -27.93 -23.27
CA ALA A 562 -43.40 -28.60 -22.10
C ALA A 562 -42.07 -27.95 -21.66
N SER A 563 -41.22 -27.54 -22.62
CA SER A 563 -39.97 -26.82 -22.35
C SER A 563 -40.23 -25.44 -21.74
N ASN A 564 -41.24 -24.72 -22.23
CA ASN A 564 -41.63 -23.43 -21.64
C ASN A 564 -42.21 -23.58 -20.23
N THR A 565 -43.01 -24.61 -19.98
CA THR A 565 -43.55 -24.90 -18.64
C THR A 565 -42.45 -25.21 -17.64
N LEU A 566 -41.47 -26.04 -18.03
CA LEU A 566 -40.39 -26.49 -17.16
C LEU A 566 -39.32 -25.41 -16.94
N PHE A 567 -38.83 -24.81 -18.02
CA PHE A 567 -37.68 -23.90 -18.00
C PHE A 567 -38.04 -22.44 -18.21
N GLY A 568 -39.23 -22.12 -18.69
CA GLY A 568 -39.60 -20.74 -19.03
C GLY A 568 -38.90 -20.21 -20.29
N LYS A 569 -38.33 -21.11 -21.08
CA LYS A 569 -37.73 -20.84 -22.40
C LYS A 569 -38.62 -21.48 -23.46
N GLY A 570 -39.04 -20.71 -24.47
CA GLY A 570 -39.90 -21.26 -25.51
C GLY A 570 -40.49 -20.22 -26.47
N GLY A 571 -41.00 -20.74 -27.58
CA GLY A 571 -41.49 -19.98 -28.73
C GLY A 571 -40.99 -20.59 -30.03
N GLN A 572 -39.75 -21.10 -30.03
CA GLN A 572 -39.13 -21.80 -31.14
C GLN A 572 -38.41 -23.07 -30.67
N LEU A 573 -38.27 -24.03 -31.59
CA LEU A 573 -37.58 -25.29 -31.38
C LEU A 573 -36.07 -25.10 -31.17
N THR A 574 -35.49 -23.99 -31.63
CA THR A 574 -34.09 -23.63 -31.40
C THR A 574 -33.80 -23.23 -29.96
N ASP A 575 -34.83 -22.84 -29.20
CA ASP A 575 -34.69 -22.33 -27.84
C ASP A 575 -34.86 -23.42 -26.78
N ILE A 576 -35.18 -24.65 -27.22
CA ILE A 576 -35.37 -25.77 -26.29
C ILE A 576 -34.01 -26.22 -25.75
N ILE A 577 -34.03 -26.59 -24.48
CA ILE A 577 -32.92 -27.30 -23.87
C ILE A 577 -32.99 -28.76 -24.35
N GLU A 578 -31.87 -29.33 -24.78
CA GLU A 578 -31.80 -30.75 -25.14
C GLU A 578 -31.48 -31.61 -23.91
N PRO A 579 -32.19 -32.72 -23.65
CA PRO A 579 -31.87 -33.61 -22.55
C PRO A 579 -30.53 -34.34 -22.76
N LYS A 580 -29.82 -34.57 -21.66
CA LYS A 580 -28.63 -35.42 -21.63
C LYS A 580 -29.04 -36.87 -21.83
N LYS A 581 -28.65 -37.48 -22.95
CA LYS A 581 -28.92 -38.90 -23.23
C LYS A 581 -27.85 -39.79 -22.58
N VAL A 582 -28.27 -40.73 -21.73
CA VAL A 582 -27.39 -41.75 -21.13
C VAL A 582 -28.01 -43.13 -21.38
N GLY A 583 -27.43 -43.88 -22.31
CA GLY A 583 -28.04 -45.11 -22.84
C GLY A 583 -29.37 -44.82 -23.54
N ASP A 584 -30.42 -45.55 -23.18
CA ASP A 584 -31.79 -45.37 -23.70
C ASP A 584 -32.64 -44.37 -22.89
N LYS A 585 -32.05 -43.72 -21.88
CA LYS A 585 -32.75 -42.77 -20.99
C LYS A 585 -32.30 -41.33 -21.22
N TYR A 586 -33.23 -40.41 -21.04
CA TYR A 586 -32.99 -38.97 -21.08
C TYR A 586 -32.97 -38.41 -19.65
N TYR A 587 -32.07 -37.48 -19.40
CA TYR A 587 -31.86 -36.81 -18.11
C TYR A 587 -31.78 -35.30 -18.30
N LEU A 588 -32.01 -34.59 -17.20
CA LEU A 588 -31.77 -33.15 -17.15
C LEU A 588 -30.28 -32.84 -17.38
N PRO A 589 -29.94 -31.84 -18.20
CA PRO A 589 -28.57 -31.35 -18.32
C PRO A 589 -28.06 -30.69 -17.03
N GLU A 590 -26.74 -30.64 -16.88
CA GLU A 590 -26.07 -29.82 -15.87
C GLU A 590 -26.16 -28.33 -16.29
N ASP A 591 -26.23 -27.42 -15.31
CA ASP A 591 -26.19 -25.95 -15.49
C ASP A 591 -27.30 -25.32 -16.36
N VAL A 592 -28.56 -25.69 -16.08
CA VAL A 592 -29.71 -25.08 -16.75
C VAL A 592 -30.09 -23.73 -16.14
N GLU A 593 -30.07 -22.66 -16.94
CA GLU A 593 -30.67 -21.38 -16.56
C GLU A 593 -32.16 -21.30 -16.94
N ALA A 594 -33.00 -20.88 -15.99
CA ALA A 594 -34.42 -20.60 -16.22
C ALA A 594 -34.62 -19.33 -17.08
N GLY A 595 -35.58 -19.36 -18.00
CA GLY A 595 -35.96 -18.23 -18.83
C GLY A 595 -37.00 -17.29 -18.21
N ASN A 596 -37.77 -17.74 -17.20
CA ASN A 596 -38.71 -16.87 -16.48
C ASN A 596 -38.95 -17.31 -15.03
N HIS A 597 -39.54 -16.42 -14.22
CA HIS A 597 -39.76 -16.60 -12.78
C HIS A 597 -40.98 -17.46 -12.42
N THR A 598 -41.72 -17.97 -13.42
CA THR A 598 -42.97 -18.72 -13.23
C THR A 598 -42.84 -20.19 -13.59
N CYS A 599 -41.74 -20.61 -14.21
CA CYS A 599 -41.52 -21.99 -14.60
C CYS A 599 -41.19 -22.87 -13.38
N SER A 600 -41.52 -24.16 -13.47
CA SER A 600 -41.40 -25.07 -12.31
C SER A 600 -39.95 -25.32 -11.88
N TYR A 601 -38.98 -25.29 -12.81
CA TYR A 601 -37.56 -25.35 -12.48
C TYR A 601 -37.10 -24.15 -11.63
N TYR A 602 -37.48 -22.92 -12.00
CA TYR A 602 -37.14 -21.73 -11.23
C TYR A 602 -37.77 -21.75 -9.83
N LEU A 603 -39.06 -22.08 -9.75
CA LEU A 603 -39.81 -22.09 -8.50
C LEU A 603 -39.22 -23.11 -7.50
N TYR A 604 -38.90 -24.31 -7.97
CA TYR A 604 -38.28 -25.35 -7.14
C TYR A 604 -36.87 -24.98 -6.70
N THR A 605 -36.01 -24.57 -7.63
CA THR A 605 -34.60 -24.23 -7.32
C THR A 605 -34.48 -23.02 -6.39
N THR A 606 -35.33 -22.01 -6.55
CA THR A 606 -35.37 -20.84 -5.65
C THR A 606 -35.87 -21.22 -4.26
N ALA A 607 -36.92 -22.04 -4.15
CA ALA A 607 -37.40 -22.52 -2.85
C ALA A 607 -36.35 -23.35 -2.11
N MET A 608 -35.57 -24.17 -2.82
CA MET A 608 -34.45 -24.89 -2.22
C MET A 608 -33.34 -23.96 -1.72
N LYS A 609 -32.97 -22.95 -2.52
CA LYS A 609 -31.96 -21.96 -2.14
C LYS A 609 -32.36 -21.21 -0.87
N ASP A 610 -33.60 -20.74 -0.78
CA ASP A 610 -34.07 -19.96 0.37
C ASP A 610 -34.10 -20.78 1.67
N VAL A 611 -34.50 -22.05 1.59
CA VAL A 611 -34.44 -22.99 2.73
C VAL A 611 -33.00 -23.18 3.20
N ALA A 612 -32.05 -23.39 2.28
CA ALA A 612 -30.64 -23.57 2.63
C ALA A 612 -30.06 -22.30 3.29
N ILE A 613 -30.36 -21.13 2.73
CA ILE A 613 -29.91 -19.83 3.25
C ILE A 613 -30.38 -19.61 4.69
N PHE A 614 -31.67 -19.80 4.97
CA PHE A 614 -32.22 -19.63 6.32
C PHE A 614 -31.72 -20.68 7.31
N THR A 615 -31.41 -21.90 6.84
CA THR A 615 -30.89 -22.97 7.70
C THR A 615 -29.45 -22.72 8.14
N ASN A 616 -28.64 -22.06 7.30
CA ASN A 616 -27.20 -21.98 7.50
C ASN A 616 -26.70 -20.62 8.02
N ILE A 617 -27.52 -19.57 8.03
CA ILE A 617 -27.10 -18.23 8.48
C ILE A 617 -26.52 -18.22 9.91
N GLU A 618 -27.15 -18.93 10.85
CA GLU A 618 -26.66 -19.03 12.24
C GLU A 618 -25.26 -19.68 12.29
N LYS A 619 -24.99 -20.63 11.40
CA LYS A 619 -23.69 -21.33 11.33
C LYS A 619 -22.60 -20.42 10.79
N TRP A 620 -22.91 -19.60 9.77
CA TRP A 620 -21.97 -18.60 9.24
C TRP A 620 -21.64 -17.52 10.26
N ILE A 621 -22.65 -16.99 10.97
CA ILE A 621 -22.44 -16.02 12.05
C ILE A 621 -21.58 -16.62 13.17
N ALA A 622 -21.84 -17.87 13.55
CA ALA A 622 -21.05 -18.56 14.56
C ALA A 622 -19.58 -18.75 14.12
N LEU A 623 -19.34 -19.10 12.85
CA LEU A 623 -17.99 -19.19 12.30
C LEU A 623 -17.28 -17.84 12.34
N ASP A 624 -17.91 -16.76 11.85
CA ASP A 624 -17.31 -15.42 11.84
C ASP A 624 -16.98 -14.93 13.26
N ASN A 625 -17.89 -15.12 14.22
CA ASN A 625 -17.64 -14.79 15.62
C ASN A 625 -16.46 -15.58 16.19
N SER A 626 -16.35 -16.88 15.88
CA SER A 626 -15.23 -17.71 16.31
C SER A 626 -13.89 -17.23 15.73
N LEU A 627 -13.85 -16.95 14.42
CA LEU A 627 -12.66 -16.44 13.75
C LEU A 627 -12.24 -15.08 14.30
N THR A 628 -13.21 -14.23 14.65
CA THR A 628 -12.97 -12.93 15.29
C THR A 628 -12.30 -13.10 16.64
N ALA A 629 -12.90 -13.92 17.52
CA ALA A 629 -12.35 -14.19 18.84
C ALA A 629 -10.95 -14.83 18.79
N ASP A 630 -10.68 -15.67 17.79
CA ASP A 630 -9.36 -16.27 17.62
C ASP A 630 -8.29 -15.27 17.14
N LEU A 631 -8.66 -14.31 16.27
CA LEU A 631 -7.76 -13.21 15.90
C LEU A 631 -7.49 -12.27 17.07
N GLU A 632 -8.49 -11.96 17.90
CA GLU A 632 -8.34 -11.11 19.10
C GLU A 632 -7.29 -11.66 20.07
N LYS A 633 -7.13 -12.99 20.16
CA LYS A 633 -6.07 -13.61 21.00
C LYS A 633 -4.65 -13.20 20.60
N PHE A 634 -4.40 -12.91 19.31
CA PHE A 634 -3.10 -12.41 18.86
C PHE A 634 -2.86 -10.98 19.38
N ASP A 635 -3.89 -10.14 19.34
CA ASP A 635 -3.81 -8.76 19.81
C ASP A 635 -3.70 -8.69 21.35
N ASP A 636 -4.41 -9.55 22.08
CA ASP A 636 -4.27 -9.70 23.53
C ASP A 636 -2.85 -10.14 23.93
N ALA A 637 -2.25 -11.05 23.17
CA ALA A 637 -0.87 -11.49 23.39
C ALA A 637 0.15 -10.37 23.12
N LYS A 638 -0.06 -9.56 22.07
CA LYS A 638 0.74 -8.35 21.82
C LYS A 638 0.64 -7.36 22.98
N LYS A 639 -0.58 -7.11 23.45
CA LYS A 639 -0.83 -6.19 24.56
C LYS A 639 -0.09 -6.62 25.81
N THR A 640 -0.12 -7.91 26.13
CA THR A 640 0.61 -8.46 27.28
C THR A 640 2.12 -8.18 27.19
N ILE A 641 2.72 -8.32 26.01
CA ILE A 641 4.14 -8.00 25.77
C ILE A 641 4.39 -6.49 25.93
N ALA A 642 3.53 -5.66 25.34
CA ALA A 642 3.64 -4.20 25.45
C ALA A 642 3.55 -3.73 26.91
N ASP A 643 2.63 -4.28 27.69
CA ASP A 643 2.45 -3.97 29.11
C ASP A 643 3.69 -4.38 29.93
N ASN A 644 4.31 -5.53 29.61
CA ASN A 644 5.56 -5.97 30.24
C ASN A 644 6.72 -5.03 29.90
N VAL A 645 6.87 -4.65 28.63
CA VAL A 645 7.91 -3.70 28.17
C VAL A 645 7.74 -2.36 28.85
N ALA A 646 6.51 -1.82 28.90
CA ALA A 646 6.22 -0.55 29.57
C ALA A 646 6.58 -0.60 31.06
N THR A 647 6.32 -1.73 31.73
CA THR A 647 6.69 -1.94 33.13
C THR A 647 8.21 -1.93 33.33
N LEU A 648 8.96 -2.64 32.47
CA LEU A 648 10.43 -2.68 32.51
C LEU A 648 11.03 -1.29 32.24
N GLN A 649 10.51 -0.57 31.26
CA GLN A 649 10.93 0.80 30.92
C GLN A 649 10.67 1.76 32.07
N ALA A 650 9.49 1.69 32.70
CA ALA A 650 9.19 2.49 33.88
C ALA A 650 10.17 2.22 35.04
N GLY A 651 10.64 0.99 35.18
CA GLY A 651 11.61 0.59 36.20
C GLY A 651 13.01 1.22 36.07
N ILE A 652 13.37 1.74 34.89
CA ILE A 652 14.66 2.40 34.64
C ILE A 652 14.56 3.85 34.22
N ALA A 653 13.34 4.41 34.11
CA ALA A 653 13.10 5.74 33.55
C ALA A 653 13.94 6.85 34.22
N ASP A 654 13.93 6.91 35.56
CA ASP A 654 14.66 7.95 36.31
C ASP A 654 16.19 7.82 36.16
N LYS A 655 16.69 6.58 36.13
CA LYS A 655 18.13 6.32 35.92
C LYS A 655 18.56 6.68 34.50
N GLN A 656 17.72 6.35 33.52
CA GLN A 656 17.96 6.68 32.12
C GLN A 656 17.98 8.21 31.93
N ASP A 657 17.04 8.94 32.55
CA ASP A 657 17.02 10.40 32.51
C ASP A 657 18.27 11.03 33.17
N ALA A 658 18.72 10.49 34.30
CA ALA A 658 19.95 10.93 34.95
C ALA A 658 21.19 10.72 34.06
N ILE A 659 21.28 9.59 33.36
CA ILE A 659 22.33 9.32 32.36
C ILE A 659 22.26 10.36 31.25
N TRP A 660 21.07 10.62 30.70
CA TRP A 660 20.89 11.59 29.64
C TRP A 660 21.31 13.02 30.02
N LYS A 661 20.98 13.45 31.25
CA LYS A 661 21.45 14.74 31.80
C LYS A 661 22.97 14.77 32.00
N ALA A 662 23.57 13.68 32.47
CA ALA A 662 25.02 13.59 32.64
C ALA A 662 25.77 13.64 31.29
N GLU A 663 25.21 13.01 30.24
CA GLU A 663 25.72 13.10 28.87
C GLU A 663 25.70 14.55 28.36
N LEU A 664 24.62 15.30 28.61
CA LEU A 664 24.51 16.72 28.28
C LEU A 664 25.58 17.55 29.00
N GLU A 665 25.73 17.37 30.31
CA GLU A 665 26.76 18.07 31.10
C GLU A 665 28.17 17.80 30.58
N ARG A 666 28.45 16.57 30.15
CA ARG A 666 29.74 16.21 29.54
C ARG A 666 29.91 16.93 28.19
N GLN A 667 28.87 16.97 27.36
CA GLN A 667 28.93 17.66 26.08
C GLN A 667 29.13 19.18 26.23
N LEU A 668 28.61 19.79 27.30
CA LEU A 668 28.87 21.20 27.64
C LEU A 668 30.33 21.49 28.04
N LEU A 669 31.07 20.47 28.48
CA LEU A 669 32.52 20.61 28.67
C LEU A 669 33.24 20.49 27.33
N ASP A 670 32.87 19.50 26.52
CA ASP A 670 33.45 19.22 25.21
C ASP A 670 32.37 18.86 24.18
N TYR A 671 32.17 19.73 23.19
CA TYR A 671 31.16 19.55 22.15
C TYR A 671 31.35 18.27 21.32
N ASN A 672 32.58 17.73 21.26
CA ASN A 672 32.88 16.53 20.46
C ASN A 672 32.38 15.23 21.11
N GLN A 673 31.84 15.29 22.32
CA GLN A 673 31.25 14.13 22.99
C GLN A 673 29.86 13.82 22.43
N SER A 674 29.59 12.54 22.18
CA SER A 674 28.29 12.08 21.66
C SER A 674 27.22 12.01 22.75
N LEU A 675 25.95 12.11 22.37
CA LEU A 675 24.81 11.76 23.22
C LEU A 675 24.24 10.40 22.78
N SER A 676 23.54 9.70 23.67
CA SER A 676 22.76 8.51 23.30
C SER A 676 21.70 8.85 22.25
N SER A 677 21.37 7.91 21.36
CA SER A 677 20.43 8.14 20.23
C SER A 677 19.05 8.64 20.67
N ASP A 678 18.61 8.17 21.83
CA ASP A 678 17.30 8.51 22.41
C ASP A 678 17.41 9.62 23.46
N ASN A 679 18.60 10.21 23.65
CA ASN A 679 18.81 11.29 24.60
C ASN A 679 17.98 12.50 24.17
N PRO A 680 17.05 12.95 25.02
CA PRO A 680 16.07 13.93 24.62
C PRO A 680 16.58 15.37 24.87
N TYR A 681 17.81 15.52 25.39
CA TYR A 681 18.56 16.76 25.56
C TYR A 681 19.61 16.94 24.44
N SER A 682 20.05 18.18 24.19
CA SER A 682 21.06 18.46 23.16
C SER A 682 21.76 19.79 23.43
N VAL A 683 23.04 19.92 23.06
CA VAL A 683 23.74 21.21 22.98
C VAL A 683 23.60 21.80 21.58
N SER A 684 23.19 23.06 21.51
CA SER A 684 22.80 23.75 20.28
C SER A 684 23.92 24.60 19.65
N ASN A 685 24.99 24.88 20.38
CA ASN A 685 26.07 25.76 19.94
C ASN A 685 27.41 25.26 20.50
N SER A 686 28.36 24.97 19.62
CA SER A 686 29.69 24.49 20.01
C SER A 686 30.52 25.54 20.76
N SER A 687 30.31 26.83 20.49
CA SER A 687 30.97 27.93 21.22
C SER A 687 30.49 28.10 22.66
N ALA A 688 29.39 27.44 23.04
CA ALA A 688 28.93 27.37 24.43
C ALA A 688 29.77 26.41 25.29
N CYS A 689 30.52 25.50 24.66
CA CYS A 689 31.28 24.48 25.35
C CYS A 689 32.66 24.99 25.80
N GLN A 690 33.09 24.57 27.00
CA GLN A 690 34.28 25.13 27.64
C GLN A 690 35.57 24.90 26.85
N ILE A 691 35.80 23.69 26.34
CA ILE A 691 37.02 23.38 25.56
C ILE A 691 37.07 24.22 24.28
N GLN A 692 35.97 24.28 23.54
CA GLN A 692 35.90 25.02 22.29
C GLN A 692 36.14 26.52 22.49
N ALA A 693 35.59 27.10 23.56
CA ALA A 693 35.78 28.51 23.90
C ALA A 693 37.24 28.83 24.32
N LEU A 694 37.85 27.98 25.16
CA LEU A 694 39.24 28.14 25.60
C LEU A 694 40.25 27.95 24.46
N ASN A 695 40.02 26.97 23.59
CA ASN A 695 40.85 26.75 22.40
C ASN A 695 40.80 27.97 21.47
N SER A 696 39.60 28.50 21.19
CA SER A 696 39.43 29.69 20.35
C SER A 696 40.19 30.90 20.90
N LEU A 697 40.14 31.13 22.23
CA LEU A 697 40.90 32.19 22.89
C LEU A 697 42.41 31.96 22.71
N MET A 698 42.88 30.74 22.97
CA MET A 698 44.30 30.42 22.88
C MET A 698 44.85 30.64 21.46
N THR A 699 44.13 30.21 20.41
CA THR A 699 44.52 30.43 19.01
C THR A 699 44.62 31.92 18.70
N THR A 700 43.60 32.68 19.12
CA THR A 700 43.51 34.12 18.88
C THR A 700 44.70 34.87 19.49
N ILE A 701 45.11 34.50 20.71
CA ILE A 701 46.25 35.09 21.40
C ILE A 701 47.58 34.63 20.79
N GLN A 702 47.71 33.36 20.38
CA GLN A 702 48.92 32.89 19.69
C GLN A 702 49.18 33.63 18.38
N ASN A 703 48.15 33.79 17.55
CA ASN A 703 48.22 34.61 16.34
C ASN A 703 48.69 36.03 16.67
N ALA A 704 48.18 36.60 17.77
CA ALA A 704 48.57 37.92 18.19
C ALA A 704 50.03 38.03 18.66
N ILE A 705 50.61 36.98 19.24
CA ILE A 705 52.03 36.92 19.56
C ILE A 705 52.86 36.92 18.27
N THR A 706 52.49 36.11 17.29
CA THR A 706 53.17 36.03 15.98
C THR A 706 53.11 37.36 15.23
N ASN A 707 52.01 38.11 15.37
CA ASN A 707 51.76 39.38 14.69
C ASN A 707 52.11 40.63 15.51
N GLY A 708 53.04 40.52 16.47
CA GLY A 708 53.56 41.69 17.20
C GLY A 708 52.55 42.40 18.10
N GLY A 709 51.55 41.69 18.60
CA GLY A 709 50.49 42.19 19.48
C GLY A 709 49.19 42.57 18.78
N GLN A 710 49.12 42.44 17.45
CA GLN A 710 47.87 42.62 16.69
C GLN A 710 47.04 41.35 16.67
N VAL A 711 45.77 41.44 17.04
CA VAL A 711 44.85 40.32 17.04
C VAL A 711 44.11 40.27 15.70
N THR A 712 44.11 39.09 15.07
CA THR A 712 43.35 38.83 13.84
C THR A 712 42.40 37.67 14.09
N TYR A 713 41.11 37.87 13.84
CA TYR A 713 40.10 36.83 13.97
C TYR A 713 38.91 37.10 13.04
N VAL A 714 38.23 36.03 12.62
CA VAL A 714 37.04 36.12 11.78
C VAL A 714 35.81 36.31 12.68
N THR A 715 34.98 37.27 12.34
CA THR A 715 33.71 37.53 13.02
C THR A 715 32.60 37.67 11.99
N TYR A 716 31.41 37.22 12.36
CA TYR A 716 30.20 37.41 11.56
C TYR A 716 29.52 38.72 11.97
N ASP A 717 29.35 39.65 11.02
CA ASP A 717 28.48 40.83 11.19
C ASP A 717 27.02 40.44 10.83
N PRO A 718 26.12 40.36 11.83
CA PRO A 718 24.74 39.97 11.59
C PRO A 718 23.89 41.07 10.92
N VAL A 719 24.35 42.32 10.91
CA VAL A 719 23.64 43.47 10.32
C VAL A 719 23.99 43.62 8.85
N ASN A 720 25.27 43.52 8.52
CA ASN A 720 25.76 43.67 7.15
C ASN A 720 25.93 42.35 6.41
N HIS A 721 25.67 41.23 7.09
CA HIS A 721 25.63 39.89 6.51
C HIS A 721 26.96 39.48 5.87
N LYS A 722 28.08 39.75 6.55
CA LYS A 722 29.42 39.45 6.05
C LYS A 722 30.31 38.88 7.15
N PHE A 723 31.16 37.94 6.77
CA PHE A 723 32.32 37.59 7.57
C PHE A 723 33.40 38.65 7.36
N GLU A 724 33.83 39.26 8.44
CA GLU A 724 34.89 40.26 8.45
C GLU A 724 36.07 39.70 9.23
N THR A 725 37.23 39.71 8.58
CA THR A 725 38.50 39.58 9.30
C THR A 725 38.68 40.86 10.09
N VAL A 726 38.52 40.77 11.40
CA VAL A 726 38.78 41.89 12.30
C VAL A 726 40.25 41.86 12.68
N GLU A 727 40.95 42.89 12.23
CA GLU A 727 42.28 43.24 12.69
C GLU A 727 42.18 44.32 13.76
N GLY A 728 42.79 44.09 14.92
CA GLY A 728 42.69 45.04 16.02
C GLY A 728 43.63 44.75 17.17
N THR A 729 43.32 45.36 18.31
CA THR A 729 44.04 45.13 19.57
C THR A 729 43.24 44.22 20.49
N ILE A 730 43.87 43.78 21.58
CA ILE A 730 43.20 42.97 22.60
C ILE A 730 42.02 43.70 23.26
N GLU A 731 42.03 45.03 23.30
CA GLU A 731 40.90 45.83 23.79
C GLU A 731 39.67 45.71 22.88
N LYS A 732 39.87 45.60 21.57
CA LYS A 732 38.77 45.36 20.62
C LYS A 732 38.16 43.98 20.84
N LEU A 733 39.00 42.96 21.01
CA LEU A 733 38.57 41.58 21.34
C LEU A 733 37.74 41.54 22.64
N ILE A 734 38.17 42.27 23.68
CA ILE A 734 37.41 42.43 24.93
C ILE A 734 36.03 43.05 24.69
N SER A 735 35.96 44.13 23.91
CA SER A 735 34.69 44.78 23.59
C SER A 735 33.72 43.84 22.86
N ASP A 736 34.24 43.05 21.93
CA ASP A 736 33.42 42.11 21.15
C ASP A 736 32.97 40.92 22.01
N GLN A 737 33.81 40.48 22.95
CA GLN A 737 33.46 39.48 23.97
C GLN A 737 32.39 39.99 24.96
N GLU A 738 32.45 41.26 25.38
CA GLU A 738 31.41 41.88 26.21
C GLU A 738 30.05 41.92 25.49
N SER A 739 30.05 42.15 24.17
CA SER A 739 28.84 42.05 23.35
C SER A 739 28.31 40.62 23.29
N LYS A 740 29.17 39.60 23.17
CA LYS A 740 28.76 38.18 23.20
C LYS A 740 28.11 37.80 24.54
N ILE A 741 28.64 38.31 25.65
CA ILE A 741 28.06 38.10 26.99
C ILE A 741 26.69 38.73 27.12
N ALA A 742 26.45 39.91 26.52
CA ALA A 742 25.12 40.51 26.49
C ALA A 742 24.12 39.60 25.76
N THR A 743 24.49 39.09 24.58
CA THR A 743 23.67 38.11 23.84
C THR A 743 23.43 36.82 24.64
N ALA A 744 24.44 36.32 25.36
CA ALA A 744 24.29 35.13 26.20
C ALA A 744 23.33 35.37 27.39
N LYS A 745 23.31 36.57 27.98
CA LYS A 745 22.32 36.96 29.01
C LYS A 745 20.90 36.99 28.45
N ASP A 746 20.73 37.53 27.24
CA ASP A 746 19.43 37.53 26.56
C ASP A 746 18.97 36.09 26.24
N ALA A 747 19.90 35.20 25.89
CA ALA A 747 19.60 33.78 25.67
C ALA A 747 19.12 33.08 26.95
N VAL A 748 19.74 33.35 28.11
CA VAL A 748 19.26 32.86 29.42
C VAL A 748 17.84 33.37 29.70
N ALA A 749 17.61 34.67 29.56
CA ALA A 749 16.29 35.26 29.77
C ALA A 749 15.23 34.68 28.81
N THR A 750 15.62 34.41 27.56
CA THR A 750 14.75 33.78 26.55
C THR A 750 14.40 32.35 26.95
N ALA A 751 15.37 31.55 27.42
CA ALA A 751 15.13 30.18 27.88
C ALA A 751 14.22 30.15 29.11
N GLU A 752 14.45 31.04 30.08
CA GLU A 752 13.58 31.20 31.27
C GLU A 752 12.16 31.64 30.86
N GLY A 753 12.05 32.56 29.91
CA GLY A 753 10.78 32.99 29.34
C GLY A 753 10.02 31.88 28.62
N LYS A 754 10.71 30.99 27.89
CA LYS A 754 10.09 29.80 27.25
C LYS A 754 9.50 28.83 28.26
N LEU A 755 10.20 28.57 29.37
CA LEU A 755 9.69 27.73 30.46
C LEU A 755 8.43 28.34 31.09
N GLU A 756 8.45 29.65 31.34
CA GLU A 756 7.30 30.36 31.90
C GLU A 756 6.11 30.36 30.92
N ALA A 757 6.36 30.57 29.63
CA ALA A 757 5.35 30.47 28.59
C ALA A 757 4.76 29.05 28.50
N TYR A 758 5.56 28.00 28.62
CA TYR A 758 5.05 26.63 28.68
C TYR A 758 4.18 26.39 29.92
N LYS A 759 4.60 26.89 31.10
CA LYS A 759 3.86 26.74 32.35
C LYS A 759 2.52 27.48 32.37
N THR A 760 2.45 28.64 31.70
CA THR A 760 1.28 29.53 31.70
C THR A 760 0.37 29.32 30.49
N LEU A 761 0.92 29.15 29.28
CA LEU A 761 0.18 29.01 28.02
C LEU A 761 0.07 27.56 27.56
N GLY A 762 1.04 26.69 27.87
CA GLY A 762 1.04 25.28 27.46
C GLY A 762 -0.12 24.44 28.03
N LYS A 763 -0.83 24.95 29.04
CA LYS A 763 -2.05 24.33 29.61
C LYS A 763 -3.36 24.99 29.17
N ASP A 764 -3.36 26.30 28.93
CA ASP A 764 -4.59 27.10 28.74
C ASP A 764 -4.77 27.67 27.31
N ASP A 765 -3.69 27.85 26.54
CA ASP A 765 -3.69 28.33 25.14
C ASP A 765 -2.56 27.67 24.32
N LYS A 766 -2.73 26.37 24.04
CA LYS A 766 -1.77 25.54 23.27
C LYS A 766 -1.41 26.16 21.91
N SER A 767 -2.35 26.87 21.28
CA SER A 767 -2.18 27.43 19.93
C SER A 767 -1.11 28.53 19.87
N ARG A 768 -1.01 29.34 20.92
CA ARG A 768 -0.05 30.43 21.00
C ARG A 768 1.37 29.92 21.19
N PHE A 769 1.57 28.97 22.09
CA PHE A 769 2.90 28.37 22.32
C PHE A 769 3.39 27.60 21.08
N GLU A 770 2.50 26.89 20.38
CA GLU A 770 2.83 26.26 19.09
C GLU A 770 3.33 27.29 18.07
N SER A 771 2.65 28.44 17.96
CA SER A 771 3.04 29.52 17.05
C SER A 771 4.42 30.10 17.38
N ASP A 772 4.76 30.23 18.67
CA ASP A 772 6.08 30.70 19.11
C ASP A 772 7.18 29.69 18.72
N LEU A 773 6.93 28.39 18.88
CA LEU A 773 7.85 27.33 18.45
C LEU A 773 8.03 27.31 16.93
N GLN A 774 6.93 27.48 16.17
CA GLN A 774 7.00 27.55 14.71
C GLN A 774 7.79 28.78 14.24
N THR A 775 7.65 29.91 14.94
CA THR A 775 8.43 31.13 14.68
C THR A 775 9.92 30.88 14.93
N ALA A 776 10.26 30.15 16.00
CA ALA A 776 11.65 29.78 16.29
C ALA A 776 12.24 28.89 15.17
N ILE A 777 11.47 27.94 14.63
CA ILE A 777 11.87 27.14 13.46
C ILE A 777 12.11 28.05 12.26
N THR A 778 11.17 28.94 11.91
CA THR A 778 11.32 29.85 10.76
C THR A 778 12.57 30.72 10.89
N ASN A 779 12.86 31.25 12.08
CA ASN A 779 14.07 32.03 12.31
C ASN A 779 15.34 31.19 12.13
N ALA A 780 15.37 29.97 12.66
CA ALA A 780 16.51 29.07 12.49
C ALA A 780 16.69 28.60 11.03
N GLU A 781 15.60 28.39 10.28
CA GLU A 781 15.65 28.06 8.85
C GLU A 781 16.23 29.22 8.02
N GLN A 782 15.86 30.46 8.36
CA GLN A 782 16.45 31.64 7.74
C GLN A 782 17.95 31.75 8.04
N GLU A 783 18.36 31.47 9.27
CA GLU A 783 19.77 31.46 9.67
C GLU A 783 20.57 30.40 8.90
N VAL A 784 20.05 29.16 8.82
CA VAL A 784 20.67 28.08 8.05
C VAL A 784 20.76 28.43 6.57
N ALA A 785 19.67 28.92 5.97
CA ALA A 785 19.65 29.30 4.55
C ALA A 785 20.67 30.41 4.26
N PHE A 786 20.81 31.36 5.20
CA PHE A 786 21.78 32.42 5.12
C PHE A 786 23.22 31.90 5.19
N MET A 787 23.56 31.13 6.23
CA MET A 787 24.92 30.58 6.40
C MET A 787 25.29 29.66 5.24
N GLN A 788 24.32 28.88 4.74
CA GLN A 788 24.52 28.02 3.60
C GLN A 788 24.83 28.80 2.32
N ALA A 789 24.14 29.92 2.07
CA ALA A 789 24.39 30.76 0.90
C ALA A 789 25.81 31.35 0.93
N GLU A 790 26.32 31.67 2.11
CA GLU A 790 27.68 32.19 2.26
C GLU A 790 28.73 31.10 2.07
N VAL A 791 28.54 29.92 2.64
CA VAL A 791 29.37 28.73 2.35
C VAL A 791 29.38 28.44 0.85
N ASP A 792 28.25 28.53 0.17
CA ASP A 792 28.15 28.32 -1.28
C ASP A 792 28.91 29.40 -2.07
N ARG A 793 28.83 30.67 -1.64
CA ARG A 793 29.55 31.79 -2.24
C ARG A 793 31.07 31.63 -2.11
N LEU A 794 31.54 31.29 -0.91
CA LEU A 794 32.96 31.05 -0.62
C LEU A 794 33.49 29.85 -1.40
N ASN A 795 32.76 28.72 -1.40
CA ASN A 795 33.10 27.54 -2.21
C ASN A 795 33.16 27.86 -3.71
N ALA A 796 32.21 28.63 -4.24
CA ALA A 796 32.21 29.03 -5.64
C ALA A 796 33.36 29.99 -5.99
N THR A 797 33.73 30.87 -5.06
CA THR A 797 34.87 31.78 -5.22
C THR A 797 36.19 30.99 -5.21
N LEU A 798 36.36 30.11 -4.24
CA LEU A 798 37.52 29.23 -4.13
C LEU A 798 37.66 28.35 -5.38
N LYS A 799 36.56 27.74 -5.86
CA LYS A 799 36.57 26.95 -7.08
C LYS A 799 37.08 27.75 -8.29
N LYS A 800 36.61 28.98 -8.48
CA LYS A 800 37.07 29.85 -9.58
C LYS A 800 38.56 30.18 -9.47
N LEU A 801 39.05 30.42 -8.24
CA LEU A 801 40.47 30.67 -8.00
C LEU A 801 41.31 29.41 -8.28
N LEU A 802 40.86 28.24 -7.85
CA LEU A 802 41.51 26.95 -8.12
C LEU A 802 41.47 26.57 -9.61
N ASP A 803 40.38 26.90 -10.33
CA ASP A 803 40.26 26.74 -11.78
C ASP A 803 41.26 27.63 -12.53
N ALA A 804 41.38 28.89 -12.11
CA ALA A 804 42.34 29.84 -12.69
C ALA A 804 43.78 29.39 -12.44
N TYR A 805 44.10 28.98 -11.20
CA TYR A 805 45.41 28.48 -10.81
C TYR A 805 45.78 27.17 -11.53
N ALA A 806 44.81 26.29 -11.81
CA ALA A 806 45.04 25.07 -12.59
C ALA A 806 45.31 25.33 -14.08
N ALA A 807 44.82 26.46 -14.60
CA ALA A 807 44.93 26.84 -16.01
C ALA A 807 46.26 27.51 -16.35
N GLU A 808 46.95 28.09 -15.36
CA GLU A 808 48.37 28.46 -15.41
C GLU A 808 49.27 27.20 -15.37
#